data_AF-A0A7L2VDZ5-F1
#
_entry.id   AF-A0A7L2VDZ5-F1
#
_cell.length_a   1.000
_cell.length_b   1.000
_cell.length_c   1.000
_cell.angle_alpha   90.00
_cell.angle_beta   90.00
_cell.angle_gamma   90.00
#
_symmetry.space_group_name_H-M   'P 1'
#
loop_
_entity.id
_entity.type
_entity.pdbx_description
1 polymer ?
#
loop_
_entity_poly.entity_id
_entity_poly.type
_entity_poly.pdbx_seq_one_letter_code
_entity_poly.pdbx_strand_id
1 'polypeptide(L)'
;MTAEEKRCLQCYRRYIEKSLNPVYILSNMTDWLSDEVKERIRKEEEKGVTAAAALFMDVILGLEEERWLRGFLDALVAAGYTGLAEAIENWDFSKLEKLDRHRELLKRIEATMIEVDPVAVMPYINTCLIQRECEEIMQVREYRSKAAGITKLIECLCRSDKENWPKSLQLALDNTGYYNASELWDMREENDKEADGEMTGASENSFETTMTFSEEAECDNLSENFCSASGIYQSSPVYEPKKAWSYQIELAQPAINGKNTLICAPTGSGKTFVAVMICEHHFQNPPSGQKAKVVFLATKVPVYEQQKNVFKQHFERSGYSVQGISGETVANVSVEKVMQDSDIIVLTPQILLNSIEQGIINSLSIFTLMIFDECHNTTGNHPYNMLMTKYLEEKFDSSANHLPQIVGLTASVGVGNAKTIKETIEHICTLCSYLDIQVISTVRENKQDLQRFRNKPETHVRWVKRRVQNRFADIISDLMSETEVLMRKIYSVDTASQMRNDFGTQKYEQWIIATQKKCKLLQLADKEKESSICRNLFICTEHLRKFNDTLIISEDARIEDALSYLTDFFTNVKNGPYTELEKQLTAKFQAKEPELTALSKDESNENPKLEELACILDEAYRYNPQTHTLVFAKTRALVAALKKWMEANPLLSHIKPDMLMGRTLQCFFLTQSLGTAGMTLPMQKGILDAFKSNKDSRLLIATSVADEGIDISECNLVVLYEYFVNVTKMIQVRGRGRAKDSKCIHVTSKTEVVENEKHNRYKEEMMNEAIEKLQNWDETTFTRKIHDLQMKEKVLRDFKKKGTRCQVVEGKKNLLCGKCKAYACSTDDIRVIKESHHTVLGEAFKERYITKPHHKPVQFDCFQKKCKMHCQNTNCQHDWGITVKYKTFDNLPVIKIKSFVVENVDTGTQMDFQKWK
;
A
#
# COMPACT_ATOMS: atom_id res chain seq x y z
N MET A 1 23.01 -38.85 -33.37
CA MET A 1 22.09 -37.72 -33.64
C MET A 1 21.75 -37.67 -35.11
N THR A 2 20.58 -37.17 -35.48
CA THR A 2 20.28 -36.84 -36.87
C THR A 2 20.85 -35.46 -37.21
N ALA A 3 21.25 -35.22 -38.46
CA ALA A 3 21.71 -33.90 -38.92
C ALA A 3 20.65 -32.78 -38.71
N GLU A 4 19.40 -33.18 -38.50
CA GLU A 4 18.25 -32.36 -38.19
C GLU A 4 18.32 -31.72 -36.80
N GLU A 5 18.72 -32.46 -35.76
CA GLU A 5 18.84 -31.93 -34.40
C GLU A 5 19.91 -30.83 -34.29
N LYS A 6 21.04 -30.97 -35.01
CA LYS A 6 22.06 -29.91 -35.10
C LYS A 6 21.53 -28.64 -35.78
N ARG A 7 20.73 -28.79 -36.85
CA ARG A 7 20.09 -27.65 -37.53
C ARG A 7 19.06 -26.98 -36.62
N CYS A 8 18.25 -27.75 -35.89
CA CYS A 8 17.29 -27.22 -34.94
C CYS A 8 17.99 -26.43 -33.82
N LEU A 9 19.06 -26.99 -33.23
CA LEU A 9 19.82 -26.30 -32.18
C LEU A 9 20.46 -25.00 -32.70
N GLN A 10 20.94 -24.99 -33.96
CA GLN A 10 21.45 -23.78 -34.62
C GLN A 10 20.34 -22.74 -34.87
N CYS A 11 19.12 -23.15 -35.24
CA CYS A 11 17.98 -22.25 -35.44
C CYS A 11 17.56 -21.55 -34.14
N TYR A 12 17.64 -22.23 -32.99
CA TYR A 12 17.26 -21.69 -31.68
C TYR A 12 18.44 -21.19 -30.83
N ARG A 13 19.63 -21.11 -31.43
CA ARG A 13 20.89 -20.70 -30.78
C ARG A 13 20.76 -19.45 -29.91
N ARG A 14 20.04 -18.43 -30.38
CA ARG A 14 19.83 -17.16 -29.68
C ARG A 14 19.24 -17.31 -28.27
N TYR A 15 18.38 -18.31 -28.04
CA TYR A 15 17.73 -18.51 -26.74
C TYR A 15 18.68 -19.12 -25.72
N ILE A 16 19.53 -20.03 -26.20
CA ILE A 16 20.54 -20.71 -25.39
C ILE A 16 21.61 -19.70 -25.00
N GLU A 17 22.14 -18.93 -25.95
CA GLU A 17 23.19 -17.92 -25.71
C GLU A 17 22.77 -16.82 -24.72
N LYS A 18 21.50 -16.38 -24.80
CA LYS A 18 20.94 -15.35 -23.91
C LYS A 18 20.76 -15.82 -22.46
N SER A 19 20.67 -17.13 -22.22
CA SER A 19 20.23 -17.67 -20.92
C SER A 19 21.33 -18.51 -20.24
N LEU A 20 22.01 -19.38 -20.97
CA LEU A 20 23.00 -20.32 -20.44
C LEU A 20 24.28 -19.60 -20.00
N ASN A 21 24.75 -19.84 -18.77
CA ASN A 21 26.17 -19.69 -18.42
C ASN A 21 26.83 -21.06 -18.55
N PRO A 22 27.70 -21.27 -19.57
CA PRO A 22 28.26 -22.59 -19.82
C PRO A 22 29.14 -23.10 -18.67
N VAL A 23 29.75 -22.21 -17.86
CA VAL A 23 30.63 -22.58 -16.74
C VAL A 23 29.92 -23.50 -15.73
N TYR A 24 28.61 -23.36 -15.57
CA TYR A 24 27.83 -24.17 -14.61
C TYR A 24 27.58 -25.60 -15.07
N ILE A 25 27.70 -25.90 -16.38
CA ILE A 25 27.46 -27.24 -16.94
C ILE A 25 28.74 -27.97 -17.36
N LEU A 26 29.89 -27.27 -17.43
CA LEU A 26 31.15 -27.84 -17.92
C LEU A 26 31.61 -29.11 -17.16
N SER A 27 31.32 -29.20 -15.85
CA SER A 27 31.68 -30.39 -15.04
C SER A 27 30.96 -31.66 -15.48
N ASN A 28 29.79 -31.50 -16.08
CA ASN A 28 28.93 -32.61 -16.50
C ASN A 28 29.08 -32.91 -18.00
N MET A 29 29.97 -32.17 -18.68
CA MET A 29 30.28 -32.30 -20.11
C MET A 29 31.68 -32.87 -20.34
N THR A 30 32.30 -33.47 -19.31
CA THR A 30 33.69 -33.98 -19.33
C THR A 30 33.93 -35.06 -20.37
N ASP A 31 32.89 -35.83 -20.70
CA ASP A 31 32.99 -36.97 -21.60
C ASP A 31 33.10 -36.52 -23.07
N TRP A 32 32.69 -35.29 -23.38
CA TRP A 32 32.65 -34.73 -24.74
C TRP A 32 33.52 -33.48 -24.95
N LEU A 33 33.97 -32.84 -23.87
CA LEU A 33 34.80 -31.62 -23.94
C LEU A 33 36.19 -31.87 -23.33
N SER A 34 37.23 -31.48 -24.06
CA SER A 34 38.60 -31.50 -23.53
C SER A 34 38.81 -30.43 -22.45
N ASP A 35 39.79 -30.65 -21.56
CA ASP A 35 40.12 -29.68 -20.50
C ASP A 35 40.60 -28.33 -21.07
N GLU A 36 41.27 -28.34 -22.22
CA GLU A 36 41.68 -27.12 -22.94
C GLU A 36 40.47 -26.29 -23.38
N VAL A 37 39.43 -26.94 -23.91
CA VAL A 37 38.20 -26.27 -24.37
C VAL A 37 37.40 -25.74 -23.18
N LYS A 38 37.29 -26.52 -22.10
CA LYS A 38 36.66 -26.08 -20.83
C LYS A 38 37.33 -24.82 -20.29
N GLU A 39 38.65 -24.77 -20.28
CA GLU A 39 39.40 -23.61 -19.79
C GLU A 39 39.26 -22.40 -20.72
N ARG A 40 39.22 -22.62 -22.04
CA ARG A 40 38.97 -21.55 -23.01
C ARG A 40 37.58 -20.92 -22.84
N ILE A 41 36.55 -21.73 -22.53
CA ILE A 41 35.19 -21.25 -22.25
C ILE A 41 35.14 -20.43 -20.96
N ARG A 42 35.83 -20.87 -19.88
CA ARG A 42 35.93 -20.10 -18.64
C ARG A 42 36.56 -18.72 -18.85
N LYS A 43 37.65 -18.66 -19.62
CA LYS A 43 38.30 -17.37 -19.96
C LYS A 43 37.43 -16.45 -20.82
N GLU A 44 36.56 -17.02 -21.66
CA GLU A 44 35.64 -16.22 -22.46
C GLU A 44 34.48 -15.69 -21.61
N GLU A 45 34.10 -16.38 -20.53
CA GLU A 45 33.05 -15.95 -19.61
C GLU A 45 33.41 -14.66 -18.87
N GLU A 46 34.70 -14.49 -18.53
CA GLU A 46 35.24 -13.25 -17.96
C GLU A 46 35.03 -12.03 -18.89
N LYS A 47 34.96 -12.24 -20.22
CA LYS A 47 34.67 -11.17 -21.20
C LYS A 47 33.18 -10.95 -21.39
N GLY A 48 32.36 -11.95 -21.11
CA GLY A 48 30.91 -11.88 -21.16
C GLY A 48 30.25 -13.25 -21.28
N VAL A 49 29.26 -13.50 -20.41
CA VAL A 49 28.55 -14.78 -20.34
C VAL A 49 27.91 -15.18 -21.67
N THR A 50 27.34 -14.24 -22.41
CA THR A 50 26.75 -14.50 -23.74
C THR A 50 27.80 -14.90 -24.78
N ALA A 51 29.00 -14.32 -24.72
CA ALA A 51 30.10 -14.67 -25.62
C ALA A 51 30.62 -16.08 -25.32
N ALA A 52 30.76 -16.43 -24.03
CA ALA A 52 31.09 -17.78 -23.60
C ALA A 52 30.05 -18.80 -24.05
N ALA A 53 28.76 -18.47 -23.92
CA ALA A 53 27.68 -19.33 -24.38
C ALA A 53 27.72 -19.53 -25.91
N ALA A 54 28.03 -18.48 -26.68
CA ALA A 54 28.20 -18.59 -28.13
C ALA A 54 29.39 -19.49 -28.50
N LEU A 55 30.54 -19.33 -27.82
CA LEU A 55 31.71 -20.19 -28.00
C LEU A 55 31.40 -21.65 -27.64
N PHE A 56 30.68 -21.88 -26.54
CA PHE A 56 30.23 -23.21 -26.15
C PHE A 56 29.32 -23.82 -27.22
N MET A 57 28.37 -23.05 -27.76
CA MET A 57 27.49 -23.48 -28.84
C MET A 57 28.26 -23.88 -30.10
N ASP A 58 29.28 -23.10 -30.51
CA ASP A 58 30.14 -23.43 -31.66
C ASP A 58 30.86 -24.77 -31.47
N VAL A 59 31.35 -25.01 -30.25
CA VAL A 59 32.06 -26.25 -29.91
C VAL A 59 31.11 -27.45 -29.96
N ILE A 60 29.94 -27.39 -29.31
CA ILE A 60 29.06 -28.55 -29.22
C ILE A 60 28.43 -28.92 -30.57
N LEU A 61 28.20 -27.93 -31.46
CA LEU A 61 27.69 -28.18 -32.81
C LEU A 61 28.73 -28.92 -33.68
N GLY A 62 30.01 -28.77 -33.36
CA GLY A 62 31.13 -29.47 -33.98
C GLY A 62 31.33 -30.92 -33.50
N LEU A 63 30.67 -31.36 -32.43
CA LEU A 63 30.85 -32.71 -31.87
C LEU A 63 30.23 -33.80 -32.76
N GLU A 64 30.99 -34.87 -33.00
CA GLU A 64 30.55 -36.05 -33.80
C GLU A 64 30.29 -37.30 -32.94
N GLU A 65 30.60 -37.23 -31.64
CA GLU A 65 30.47 -38.36 -30.70
C GLU A 65 29.01 -38.76 -30.43
N GLU A 66 28.78 -39.99 -29.98
CA GLU A 66 27.42 -40.45 -29.67
C GLU A 66 26.90 -39.86 -28.35
N ARG A 67 25.58 -39.62 -28.29
CA ARG A 67 24.81 -39.22 -27.09
C ARG A 67 25.16 -37.88 -26.42
N TRP A 68 26.01 -37.03 -27.02
CA TRP A 68 26.35 -35.72 -26.42
C TRP A 68 25.14 -34.80 -26.19
N LEU A 69 24.10 -34.83 -27.05
CA LEU A 69 22.88 -34.03 -26.84
C LEU A 69 22.12 -34.45 -25.58
N ARG A 70 22.09 -35.75 -25.28
CA ARG A 70 21.49 -36.25 -24.04
C ARG A 70 22.33 -35.85 -22.83
N GLY A 71 23.65 -35.97 -22.95
CA GLY A 71 24.61 -35.45 -21.96
C GLY A 71 24.42 -33.96 -21.68
N PHE A 72 24.21 -33.16 -22.72
CA PHE A 72 23.95 -31.73 -22.61
C PHE A 72 22.63 -31.43 -21.89
N LEU A 73 21.54 -32.14 -22.21
CA LEU A 73 20.26 -32.00 -21.49
C LEU A 73 20.39 -32.40 -20.01
N ASP A 74 21.05 -33.52 -19.72
CA ASP A 74 21.27 -33.99 -18.35
C ASP A 74 22.16 -32.99 -17.58
N ALA A 75 23.16 -32.40 -18.24
CA ALA A 75 24.00 -31.34 -17.68
C ALA A 75 23.22 -30.05 -17.37
N LEU A 76 22.31 -29.62 -18.27
CA LEU A 76 21.42 -28.49 -18.04
C LEU A 76 20.52 -28.72 -16.83
N VAL A 77 19.87 -29.88 -16.73
CA VAL A 77 19.00 -30.22 -15.59
C VAL A 77 19.78 -30.23 -14.29
N ALA A 78 20.96 -30.85 -14.28
CA ALA A 78 21.82 -30.92 -13.10
C ALA A 78 22.32 -29.55 -12.62
N ALA A 79 22.58 -28.62 -13.54
CA ALA A 79 22.93 -27.24 -13.20
C ALA A 79 21.70 -26.37 -12.84
N GLY A 80 20.48 -26.89 -13.00
CA GLY A 80 19.25 -26.18 -12.69
C GLY A 80 18.60 -25.45 -13.87
N TYR A 81 19.11 -25.57 -15.10
CA TYR A 81 18.53 -25.00 -16.33
C TYR A 81 17.34 -25.82 -16.87
N THR A 82 16.33 -26.04 -16.04
CA THR A 82 15.18 -26.87 -16.38
C THR A 82 14.32 -26.30 -17.51
N GLY A 83 14.24 -24.97 -17.65
CA GLY A 83 13.45 -24.32 -18.70
C GLY A 83 14.12 -24.42 -20.07
N LEU A 84 15.45 -24.27 -20.13
CA LEU A 84 16.23 -24.54 -21.34
C LEU A 84 16.20 -26.02 -21.72
N ALA A 85 16.35 -26.93 -20.75
CA ALA A 85 16.28 -28.36 -21.01
C ALA A 85 14.91 -28.76 -21.60
N GLU A 86 13.82 -28.31 -21.00
CA GLU A 86 12.46 -28.53 -21.50
C GLU A 86 12.27 -27.95 -22.91
N ALA A 87 12.79 -26.74 -23.17
CA ALA A 87 12.66 -26.06 -24.46
C ALA A 87 13.43 -26.78 -25.58
N ILE A 88 14.63 -27.30 -25.29
CA ILE A 88 15.44 -28.04 -26.26
C ILE A 88 14.88 -29.45 -26.50
N GLU A 89 14.44 -30.14 -25.44
CA GLU A 89 13.87 -31.50 -25.54
C GLU A 89 12.57 -31.52 -26.35
N ASN A 90 11.72 -30.50 -26.17
CA ASN A 90 10.43 -30.37 -26.87
C ASN A 90 10.50 -29.50 -28.15
N TRP A 91 11.65 -28.88 -28.43
CA TRP A 91 11.82 -27.87 -29.47
C TRP A 91 10.80 -26.71 -29.42
N ASP A 92 10.35 -26.34 -28.20
CA ASP A 92 9.42 -25.24 -27.95
C ASP A 92 10.05 -24.15 -27.08
N PHE A 93 10.40 -23.03 -27.70
CA PHE A 93 11.01 -21.86 -27.05
C PHE A 93 9.99 -20.77 -26.70
N SER A 94 8.68 -21.03 -26.85
CA SER A 94 7.62 -20.03 -26.64
C SER A 94 7.56 -19.49 -25.21
N LYS A 95 7.90 -20.31 -24.21
CA LYS A 95 8.02 -19.88 -22.80
C LYS A 95 9.14 -18.87 -22.62
N LEU A 96 10.32 -19.14 -23.22
CA LEU A 96 11.48 -18.26 -23.14
C LEU A 96 11.29 -16.96 -23.93
N GLU A 97 10.60 -17.01 -25.08
CA GLU A 97 10.28 -15.82 -25.88
C GLU A 97 9.39 -14.83 -25.09
N LYS A 98 8.42 -15.30 -24.29
CA LYS A 98 7.58 -14.42 -23.46
C LYS A 98 8.38 -13.64 -22.42
N LEU A 99 9.49 -14.21 -21.93
CA LEU A 99 10.33 -13.57 -20.93
C LEU A 99 11.07 -12.35 -21.49
N ASP A 100 11.34 -12.27 -22.79
CA ASP A 100 12.09 -11.16 -23.39
C ASP A 100 11.44 -9.80 -23.11
N ARG A 101 10.11 -9.71 -23.09
CA ARG A 101 9.39 -8.47 -22.70
C ARG A 101 9.69 -8.06 -21.24
N HIS A 102 9.75 -9.03 -20.33
CA HIS A 102 10.01 -8.78 -18.91
C HIS A 102 11.48 -8.44 -18.67
N ARG A 103 12.39 -9.08 -19.41
CA ARG A 103 13.83 -8.77 -19.42
C ARG A 103 14.07 -7.33 -19.89
N GLU A 104 13.41 -6.90 -20.97
CA GLU A 104 13.46 -5.52 -21.47
C GLU A 104 12.91 -4.51 -20.45
N LEU A 105 11.77 -4.81 -19.84
CA LEU A 105 11.19 -3.95 -18.81
C LEU A 105 12.12 -3.83 -17.60
N LEU A 106 12.69 -4.93 -17.12
CA LEU A 106 13.55 -4.94 -15.93
C LEU A 106 14.81 -4.09 -16.15
N LYS A 107 15.42 -4.21 -17.33
CA LYS A 107 16.54 -3.35 -17.75
C LYS A 107 16.15 -1.88 -17.86
N ARG A 108 14.91 -1.59 -18.27
CA ARG A 108 14.39 -0.21 -18.40
C ARG A 108 14.20 0.46 -17.03
N ILE A 109 13.75 -0.29 -16.03
CA ILE A 109 13.50 0.22 -14.67
C ILE A 109 14.65 -0.06 -13.68
N GLU A 110 15.81 -0.49 -14.17
CA GLU A 110 16.99 -0.84 -13.36
C GLU A 110 17.41 0.29 -12.40
N ALA A 111 17.31 1.55 -12.86
CA ALA A 111 17.63 2.72 -12.04
C ALA A 111 16.74 2.83 -10.77
N THR A 112 15.47 2.44 -10.86
CA THR A 112 14.54 2.41 -9.71
C THR A 112 14.89 1.29 -8.73
N MET A 113 15.56 0.22 -9.18
CA MET A 113 15.91 -0.93 -8.36
C MET A 113 17.20 -0.75 -7.53
N ILE A 114 17.97 0.31 -7.75
CA ILE A 114 19.34 0.44 -7.22
C ILE A 114 19.44 0.44 -5.69
N GLU A 115 18.36 0.81 -4.99
CA GLU A 115 18.26 0.81 -3.53
C GLU A 115 17.55 -0.44 -2.96
N VAL A 116 17.15 -1.40 -3.79
CA VAL A 116 16.58 -2.68 -3.36
C VAL A 116 17.67 -3.54 -2.74
N ASP A 117 17.42 -4.14 -1.57
CA ASP A 117 18.37 -5.09 -0.97
C ASP A 117 18.16 -6.49 -1.58
N PRO A 118 19.15 -7.04 -2.32
CA PRO A 118 19.02 -8.37 -2.88
C PRO A 118 18.86 -9.44 -1.79
N VAL A 119 19.35 -9.22 -0.57
CA VAL A 119 19.15 -10.15 0.56
C VAL A 119 17.69 -10.25 0.95
N ALA A 120 16.97 -9.12 0.95
CA ALA A 120 15.56 -9.09 1.33
C ALA A 120 14.67 -9.78 0.27
N VAL A 121 15.03 -9.65 -1.00
CA VAL A 121 14.29 -10.22 -2.14
C VAL A 121 14.63 -11.70 -2.35
N MET A 122 15.83 -12.15 -1.97
CA MET A 122 16.32 -13.50 -2.25
C MET A 122 15.37 -14.64 -1.84
N PRO A 123 14.74 -14.64 -0.64
CA PRO A 123 13.86 -15.74 -0.23
C PRO A 123 12.69 -16.00 -1.18
N TYR A 124 12.25 -14.97 -1.91
CA TYR A 124 11.12 -15.04 -2.83
C TYR A 124 11.53 -15.37 -4.27
N ILE A 125 12.81 -15.20 -4.61
CA ILE A 125 13.30 -15.27 -6.00
C ILE A 125 14.38 -16.33 -6.23
N ASN A 126 14.87 -16.99 -5.17
CA ASN A 126 15.88 -18.04 -5.24
C ASN A 126 15.52 -19.17 -6.23
N THR A 127 14.24 -19.52 -6.37
CA THR A 127 13.75 -20.56 -7.31
C THR A 127 13.85 -20.13 -8.77
N CYS A 128 14.04 -18.84 -9.02
CA CYS A 128 14.13 -18.25 -10.35
C CYS A 128 15.57 -18.14 -10.85
N LEU A 129 16.55 -18.37 -9.98
CA LEU A 129 17.97 -18.23 -10.21
C LEU A 129 18.64 -19.60 -10.10
N ILE A 130 19.84 -19.72 -10.66
CA ILE A 130 20.70 -20.90 -10.44
C ILE A 130 21.34 -20.79 -9.05
N GLN A 131 21.54 -21.92 -8.35
CA GLN A 131 22.07 -21.92 -6.98
C GLN A 131 23.41 -21.16 -6.85
N ARG A 132 24.32 -21.35 -7.80
CA ARG A 132 25.60 -20.63 -7.83
C ARG A 132 25.42 -19.12 -8.03
N GLU A 133 24.44 -18.71 -8.83
CA GLU A 133 24.11 -17.28 -9.00
C GLU A 133 23.62 -16.67 -7.68
N CYS A 134 22.79 -17.39 -6.91
CA CYS A 134 22.36 -16.94 -5.59
C CYS A 134 23.54 -16.71 -4.64
N GLU A 135 24.50 -17.65 -4.61
CA GLU A 135 25.71 -17.55 -3.79
C GLU A 135 26.60 -16.38 -4.25
N GLU A 136 26.80 -16.21 -5.56
CA GLU A 136 27.54 -15.08 -6.14
C GLU A 136 26.89 -13.74 -5.78
N ILE A 137 25.56 -13.61 -5.90
CA ILE A 137 24.83 -12.38 -5.55
C ILE A 137 25.04 -12.03 -4.07
N MET A 138 24.97 -13.03 -3.18
CA MET A 138 25.19 -12.84 -1.75
C MET A 138 26.63 -12.40 -1.45
N GLN A 139 27.62 -13.02 -2.11
CA GLN A 139 29.03 -12.63 -1.98
C GLN A 139 29.27 -11.20 -2.52
N VAL A 140 28.72 -10.85 -3.68
CA VAL A 140 28.84 -9.49 -4.24
C VAL A 140 28.20 -8.47 -3.30
N ARG A 141 27.03 -8.80 -2.72
CA ARG A 141 26.37 -7.94 -1.74
C ARG A 141 27.22 -7.74 -0.49
N GLU A 142 27.82 -8.81 0.03
CA GLU A 142 28.59 -8.80 1.29
C GLU A 142 29.96 -8.13 1.13
N TYR A 143 30.70 -8.48 0.07
CA TYR A 143 32.09 -8.04 -0.12
C TYR A 143 32.24 -6.78 -0.98
N ARG A 144 31.27 -6.44 -1.84
CA ARG A 144 31.35 -5.26 -2.71
C ARG A 144 30.38 -4.17 -2.27
N SER A 145 29.08 -4.37 -2.47
CA SER A 145 28.04 -3.45 -1.98
C SER A 145 26.63 -3.98 -2.27
N LYS A 146 25.65 -3.41 -1.57
CA LYS A 146 24.22 -3.62 -1.85
C LYS A 146 23.83 -3.33 -3.30
N ALA A 147 24.26 -2.19 -3.86
CA ALA A 147 23.95 -1.79 -5.23
C ALA A 147 24.56 -2.75 -6.26
N ALA A 148 25.82 -3.17 -6.08
CA ALA A 148 26.44 -4.16 -6.94
C ALA A 148 25.71 -5.51 -6.88
N GLY A 149 25.25 -5.89 -5.68
CA GLY A 149 24.47 -7.11 -5.47
C GLY A 149 23.14 -7.10 -6.22
N ILE A 150 22.37 -6.01 -6.15
CA ILE A 150 21.10 -5.92 -6.90
C ILE A 150 21.31 -5.86 -8.41
N THR A 151 22.37 -5.18 -8.89
CA THR A 151 22.74 -5.20 -10.31
C THR A 151 23.06 -6.62 -10.77
N LYS A 152 23.82 -7.40 -9.98
CA LYS A 152 24.09 -8.80 -10.30
C LYS A 152 22.82 -9.65 -10.30
N LEU A 153 21.91 -9.42 -9.35
CA LEU A 153 20.62 -10.10 -9.31
C LEU A 153 19.79 -9.82 -10.57
N ILE A 154 19.71 -8.55 -11.01
CA ILE A 154 19.00 -8.17 -12.24
C ILE A 154 19.65 -8.80 -13.48
N GLU A 155 20.99 -8.86 -13.52
CA GLU A 155 21.73 -9.54 -14.58
C GLU A 155 21.32 -11.02 -14.67
N CYS A 156 21.35 -11.75 -13.54
CA CYS A 156 20.96 -13.15 -13.49
C CYS A 156 19.47 -13.37 -13.82
N LEU A 157 18.57 -12.51 -13.33
CA LEU A 157 17.15 -12.58 -13.70
C LEU A 157 16.91 -12.37 -15.19
N CYS A 158 17.68 -11.48 -15.82
CA CYS A 158 17.61 -11.28 -17.26
C CYS A 158 18.06 -12.52 -18.05
N ARG A 159 18.84 -13.43 -17.43
CA ARG A 159 19.27 -14.71 -18.01
C ARG A 159 18.42 -15.90 -17.57
N SER A 160 17.57 -15.73 -16.56
CA SER A 160 16.69 -16.79 -16.04
C SER A 160 15.87 -17.44 -17.15
N ASP A 161 15.85 -18.77 -17.15
CA ASP A 161 15.08 -19.61 -18.06
C ASP A 161 13.71 -20.01 -17.46
N LYS A 162 13.32 -19.42 -16.33
CA LYS A 162 12.11 -19.79 -15.57
C LYS A 162 10.91 -18.92 -15.91
N GLU A 163 9.81 -19.49 -16.40
CA GLU A 163 8.62 -18.70 -16.82
C GLU A 163 8.00 -17.87 -15.67
N ASN A 164 8.16 -18.30 -14.42
CA ASN A 164 7.54 -17.68 -13.25
C ASN A 164 8.32 -16.49 -12.66
N TRP A 165 9.58 -16.25 -13.05
CA TRP A 165 10.41 -15.22 -12.41
C TRP A 165 9.80 -13.82 -12.39
N PRO A 166 9.05 -13.34 -13.42
CA PRO A 166 8.48 -12.00 -13.37
C PRO A 166 7.42 -11.85 -12.27
N LYS A 167 6.65 -12.92 -12.01
CA LYS A 167 5.64 -12.95 -10.93
C LYS A 167 6.30 -13.06 -9.57
N SER A 168 7.35 -13.88 -9.47
CA SER A 168 8.13 -13.99 -8.24
C SER A 168 8.80 -12.66 -7.89
N LEU A 169 9.31 -11.91 -8.88
CA LEU A 169 9.86 -10.57 -8.65
C LEU A 169 8.78 -9.58 -8.19
N GLN A 170 7.58 -9.61 -8.78
CA GLN A 170 6.46 -8.78 -8.33
C GLN A 170 6.12 -9.06 -6.86
N LEU A 171 5.92 -10.34 -6.52
CA LEU A 171 5.62 -10.78 -5.16
C LEU A 171 6.75 -10.40 -4.20
N ALA A 172 8.01 -10.53 -4.63
CA ALA A 172 9.15 -10.19 -3.82
C ALA A 172 9.21 -8.68 -3.51
N LEU A 173 9.04 -7.82 -4.52
CA LEU A 173 9.03 -6.37 -4.34
C LEU A 173 7.86 -5.91 -3.47
N ASP A 174 6.71 -6.56 -3.62
CA ASP A 174 5.53 -6.33 -2.81
C ASP A 174 5.76 -6.73 -1.36
N ASN A 175 6.25 -7.94 -1.12
CA ASN A 175 6.45 -8.50 0.22
C ASN A 175 7.61 -7.86 0.97
N THR A 176 8.58 -7.28 0.27
CA THR A 176 9.69 -6.49 0.85
C THR A 176 9.38 -5.00 0.89
N GLY A 177 8.24 -4.59 0.32
CA GLY A 177 7.69 -3.25 0.43
C GLY A 177 8.43 -2.17 -0.37
N TYR A 178 9.09 -2.55 -1.45
CA TYR A 178 9.61 -1.64 -2.47
C TYR A 178 8.48 -1.18 -3.41
N TYR A 179 7.46 -0.49 -2.89
CA TYR A 179 6.22 -0.19 -3.61
C TYR A 179 6.42 0.67 -4.87
N ASN A 180 7.36 1.61 -4.87
CA ASN A 180 7.65 2.40 -6.07
C ASN A 180 8.18 1.52 -7.21
N ALA A 181 9.10 0.60 -6.90
CA ALA A 181 9.63 -0.36 -7.85
C ALA A 181 8.57 -1.38 -8.27
N SER A 182 7.73 -1.82 -7.32
CA SER A 182 6.59 -2.71 -7.57
C SER A 182 5.54 -2.08 -8.48
N GLU A 183 5.14 -0.82 -8.24
CA GLU A 183 4.17 -0.09 -9.07
C GLU A 183 4.69 0.17 -10.48
N LEU A 184 6.02 0.28 -10.64
CA LEU A 184 6.65 0.43 -11.95
C LEU A 184 6.81 -0.92 -12.68
N TRP A 185 7.21 -1.96 -11.94
CA TRP A 185 7.23 -3.34 -12.41
C TRP A 185 5.85 -3.86 -12.77
N ASP A 186 4.83 -3.25 -12.16
CA ASP A 186 3.47 -3.75 -11.98
C ASP A 186 3.02 -4.76 -13.02
N MET A 187 3.07 -6.02 -12.58
CA MET A 187 2.52 -7.21 -13.22
C MET A 187 1.05 -7.44 -12.78
N ARG A 188 0.49 -6.62 -11.88
CA ARG A 188 -0.92 -6.66 -11.42
C ARG A 188 -1.91 -6.10 -12.43
N GLU A 189 -1.51 -5.96 -13.69
CA GLU A 189 -2.41 -6.13 -14.83
C GLU A 189 -3.08 -7.53 -14.82
N GLU A 190 -2.59 -8.46 -13.97
CA GLU A 190 -3.19 -9.76 -13.63
C GLU A 190 -4.23 -9.79 -12.49
N ASN A 191 -4.46 -8.75 -11.66
CA ASN A 191 -5.57 -8.69 -10.67
C ASN A 191 -6.03 -7.23 -10.40
N ASP A 192 -7.33 -6.96 -10.48
CA ASP A 192 -7.99 -5.64 -10.32
C ASP A 192 -7.78 -5.03 -8.91
N LYS A 193 -7.95 -3.73 -8.53
CA LYS A 193 -8.88 -2.63 -8.88
C LYS A 193 -8.36 -1.23 -8.43
N GLU A 194 -8.51 -0.24 -9.33
CA GLU A 194 -8.98 1.18 -9.21
C GLU A 194 -8.55 2.21 -8.13
N ALA A 195 -8.20 3.40 -8.64
CA ALA A 195 -8.97 4.64 -8.43
C ALA A 195 -8.97 5.48 -9.73
N ASP A 196 -10.16 5.85 -10.24
CA ASP A 196 -10.34 6.76 -11.38
C ASP A 196 -11.07 8.03 -10.90
N GLY A 197 -10.55 9.18 -11.29
CA GLY A 197 -11.19 10.49 -11.13
C GLY A 197 -10.74 11.39 -12.28
N GLU A 198 -11.61 11.55 -13.28
CA GLU A 198 -11.41 12.49 -14.37
C GLU A 198 -11.60 13.94 -13.90
N MET A 199 -10.71 14.79 -14.42
CA MET A 199 -10.66 16.23 -14.25
C MET A 199 -11.86 16.94 -14.88
N THR A 200 -12.60 17.70 -14.08
CA THR A 200 -13.26 18.93 -14.54
C THR A 200 -12.73 20.08 -13.69
N GLY A 201 -12.09 21.06 -14.34
CA GLY A 201 -11.50 22.21 -13.67
C GLY A 201 -12.56 23.11 -13.03
N ALA A 202 -12.45 23.30 -11.71
CA ALA A 202 -12.89 24.50 -11.02
C ALA A 202 -12.26 24.55 -9.61
N SER A 203 -11.49 25.61 -9.37
CA SER A 203 -11.09 26.21 -8.08
C SER A 203 -10.40 25.34 -7.01
N GLU A 204 -9.18 25.77 -6.72
CA GLU A 204 -8.35 25.62 -5.52
C GLU A 204 -9.06 25.23 -4.20
N ASN A 205 -8.32 24.45 -3.39
CA ASN A 205 -8.59 23.95 -2.03
C ASN A 205 -9.28 22.59 -1.89
N SER A 206 -8.49 21.51 -1.95
CA SER A 206 -8.64 20.33 -1.08
C SER A 206 -7.50 19.33 -1.32
N PHE A 207 -6.59 19.18 -0.35
CA PHE A 207 -5.67 18.03 -0.31
C PHE A 207 -6.36 16.89 0.46
N GLU A 208 -7.10 16.05 -0.26
CA GLU A 208 -7.54 14.74 0.22
C GLU A 208 -6.42 13.72 -0.05
N THR A 209 -5.81 13.22 1.02
CA THR A 209 -4.89 12.07 0.95
C THR A 209 -5.73 10.80 0.92
N THR A 210 -6.01 10.29 -0.28
CA THR A 210 -6.65 9.00 -0.51
C THR A 210 -5.58 7.90 -0.54
N MET A 211 -5.57 7.03 0.48
CA MET A 211 -4.81 5.78 0.52
C MET A 211 -5.80 4.63 0.31
N THR A 212 -5.63 3.83 -0.75
CA THR A 212 -6.39 2.59 -1.00
C THR A 212 -5.47 1.37 -1.05
N PHE A 213 -6.05 0.23 -0.64
CA PHE A 213 -5.43 -0.95 -0.04
C PHE A 213 -4.95 -2.04 -1.02
N SER A 214 -4.12 -2.92 -0.44
CA SER A 214 -3.49 -4.16 -0.88
C SER A 214 -4.42 -5.36 -1.12
N GLU A 215 -4.03 -6.23 -2.07
CA GLU A 215 -4.44 -7.65 -2.16
C GLU A 215 -3.25 -8.59 -1.85
N GLU A 216 -3.51 -9.51 -0.91
CA GLU A 216 -3.04 -10.90 -0.67
C GLU A 216 -1.57 -11.35 -0.77
N ALA A 217 -1.18 -12.19 0.21
CA ALA A 217 0.00 -13.07 0.18
C ALA A 217 -0.41 -14.52 0.50
N GLU A 218 0.15 -15.49 -0.23
CA GLU A 218 0.18 -16.90 0.14
C GLU A 218 1.40 -17.22 1.03
N CYS A 219 1.21 -18.22 1.89
CA CYS A 219 2.16 -18.77 2.87
C CYS A 219 3.18 -19.71 2.22
N ASP A 220 4.31 -19.93 2.91
CA ASP A 220 4.77 -21.31 3.04
C ASP A 220 5.54 -21.61 4.34
N ASN A 221 5.41 -22.88 4.71
CA ASN A 221 5.70 -23.56 5.97
C ASN A 221 7.19 -23.56 6.40
N LEU A 222 7.46 -23.34 7.69
CA LEU A 222 8.54 -24.06 8.39
C LEU A 222 8.08 -24.48 9.79
N SER A 223 7.90 -25.79 9.90
CA SER A 223 7.80 -26.57 11.12
C SER A 223 9.05 -26.44 12.00
N GLU A 224 8.80 -26.54 13.30
CA GLU A 224 9.69 -27.00 14.37
C GLU A 224 11.06 -26.29 14.52
N ASN A 225 11.14 -25.45 15.55
CA ASN A 225 12.30 -25.50 16.45
C ASN A 225 11.88 -25.12 17.87
N PHE A 226 11.88 -26.13 18.73
CA PHE A 226 11.90 -25.98 20.18
C PHE A 226 13.21 -25.31 20.59
N CYS A 227 13.13 -24.11 21.17
CA CYS A 227 14.20 -23.58 22.00
C CYS A 227 13.64 -23.25 23.39
N SER A 228 13.91 -24.17 24.30
CA SER A 228 13.70 -24.07 25.74
C SER A 228 14.52 -22.93 26.33
N ALA A 229 13.85 -21.86 26.75
CA ALA A 229 14.39 -20.89 27.70
C ALA A 229 13.52 -20.93 28.97
N SER A 230 13.97 -21.72 29.94
CA SER A 230 13.46 -21.73 31.31
C SER A 230 13.70 -20.37 31.96
N GLY A 231 12.64 -19.59 32.16
CA GLY A 231 12.69 -18.30 32.83
C GLY A 231 11.31 -17.85 33.30
N ILE A 232 10.98 -18.21 34.54
CA ILE A 232 10.00 -17.59 35.46
C ILE A 232 8.70 -17.08 34.80
N TYR A 233 7.65 -17.91 34.86
CA TYR A 233 6.27 -17.48 34.66
C TYR A 233 5.91 -16.38 35.68
N GLN A 234 6.01 -15.11 35.28
CA GLN A 234 5.23 -14.06 35.93
C GLN A 234 3.81 -14.16 35.39
N SER A 235 2.89 -14.58 36.26
CA SER A 235 1.44 -14.53 36.05
C SER A 235 1.04 -13.20 35.43
N SER A 236 0.35 -13.24 34.29
CA SER A 236 -0.28 -12.06 33.68
C SER A 236 -1.12 -11.33 34.75
N PRO A 237 -1.11 -9.98 34.79
CA PRO A 237 -1.88 -9.26 35.79
C PRO A 237 -3.36 -9.62 35.65
N VAL A 238 -3.96 -10.07 36.75
CA VAL A 238 -5.39 -10.34 36.87
C VAL A 238 -6.14 -9.04 36.51
N TYR A 239 -7.00 -9.08 35.50
CA TYR A 239 -7.81 -7.94 35.09
C TYR A 239 -8.89 -7.66 36.14
N GLU A 240 -8.71 -6.61 36.93
CA GLU A 240 -9.75 -6.10 37.83
C GLU A 240 -10.83 -5.33 37.04
N PRO A 241 -12.13 -5.66 37.22
CA PRO A 241 -13.21 -4.91 36.59
C PRO A 241 -13.20 -3.45 37.08
N LYS A 242 -12.84 -2.53 36.18
CA LYS A 242 -12.83 -1.10 36.47
C LYS A 242 -14.26 -0.61 36.67
N LYS A 243 -14.51 0.10 37.78
CA LYS A 243 -15.79 0.79 38.01
C LYS A 243 -15.99 1.88 36.96
N ALA A 244 -17.17 1.91 36.33
CA ALA A 244 -17.53 2.91 35.35
C ALA A 244 -17.66 4.31 35.98
N TRP A 245 -17.19 5.33 35.26
CA TRP A 245 -17.39 6.73 35.64
C TRP A 245 -18.79 7.22 35.26
N SER A 246 -19.31 8.23 35.96
CA SER A 246 -20.65 8.79 35.71
C SER A 246 -20.83 9.21 34.25
N TYR A 247 -19.82 9.86 33.65
CA TYR A 247 -19.86 10.27 32.24
C TYR A 247 -19.87 9.08 31.27
N GLN A 248 -19.30 7.93 31.65
CA GLN A 248 -19.30 6.72 30.81
C GLN A 248 -20.69 6.06 30.82
N ILE A 249 -21.35 6.08 31.98
CA ILE A 249 -22.74 5.64 32.13
C ILE A 249 -23.66 6.57 31.30
N GLU A 250 -23.48 7.88 31.40
CA GLU A 250 -24.20 8.88 30.59
C GLU A 250 -24.06 8.59 29.09
N LEU A 251 -22.84 8.33 28.61
CA LEU A 251 -22.59 8.01 27.21
C LEU A 251 -23.28 6.72 26.75
N ALA A 252 -23.31 5.70 27.62
CA ALA A 252 -23.90 4.39 27.32
C ALA A 252 -25.44 4.40 27.35
N GLN A 253 -26.05 5.28 28.14
CA GLN A 253 -27.47 5.20 28.49
C GLN A 253 -28.43 5.13 27.28
N PRO A 254 -28.29 5.93 26.21
CA PRO A 254 -29.19 5.84 25.07
C PRO A 254 -29.09 4.47 24.35
N ALA A 255 -27.90 3.89 24.26
CA ALA A 255 -27.68 2.58 23.68
C ALA A 255 -28.20 1.45 24.59
N ILE A 256 -28.02 1.57 25.90
CA ILE A 256 -28.61 0.68 26.90
C ILE A 256 -30.14 0.64 26.78
N ASN A 257 -30.77 1.78 26.45
CA ASN A 257 -32.21 1.87 26.20
C ASN A 257 -32.64 1.29 24.82
N GLY A 258 -31.73 0.64 24.09
CA GLY A 258 -32.01 0.00 22.80
C GLY A 258 -32.05 0.94 21.60
N LYS A 259 -31.65 2.21 21.74
CA LYS A 259 -31.63 3.17 20.61
C LYS A 259 -30.36 3.05 19.78
N ASN A 260 -30.47 3.25 18.48
CA ASN A 260 -29.30 3.39 17.61
C ASN A 260 -28.55 4.68 17.98
N THR A 261 -27.31 4.57 18.43
CA THR A 261 -26.63 5.65 19.15
C THR A 261 -25.26 5.96 18.56
N LEU A 262 -25.02 7.24 18.27
CA LEU A 262 -23.71 7.76 17.87
C LEU A 262 -23.03 8.39 19.08
N ILE A 263 -22.02 7.71 19.61
CA ILE A 263 -21.23 8.16 20.76
C ILE A 263 -20.07 9.01 20.26
N CYS A 264 -20.18 10.33 20.44
CA CYS A 264 -19.12 11.28 20.12
C CYS A 264 -18.43 11.73 21.42
N ALA A 265 -17.27 11.13 21.71
CA ALA A 265 -16.51 11.41 22.91
C ALA A 265 -14.99 11.47 22.63
N PRO A 266 -14.24 12.39 23.26
CA PRO A 266 -12.81 12.59 22.97
C PRO A 266 -11.98 11.31 23.03
N THR A 267 -10.90 11.24 22.26
CA THR A 267 -9.94 10.13 22.34
C THR A 267 -9.41 9.99 23.77
N GLY A 268 -9.33 8.75 24.27
CA GLY A 268 -8.91 8.47 25.64
C GLY A 268 -9.99 8.57 26.72
N SER A 269 -11.23 8.97 26.39
CA SER A 269 -12.39 8.92 27.32
C SER A 269 -12.85 7.50 27.69
N GLY A 270 -12.33 6.48 27.01
CA GLY A 270 -12.69 5.07 27.23
C GLY A 270 -13.90 4.62 26.41
N LYS A 271 -14.08 5.09 25.18
CA LYS A 271 -15.14 4.64 24.25
C LYS A 271 -15.25 3.11 24.14
N THR A 272 -14.13 2.40 24.07
CA THR A 272 -14.11 0.93 24.11
C THR A 272 -14.75 0.37 25.38
N PHE A 273 -14.48 0.96 26.54
CA PHE A 273 -15.09 0.51 27.79
C PHE A 273 -16.59 0.79 27.84
N VAL A 274 -17.03 1.93 27.30
CA VAL A 274 -18.46 2.22 27.09
C VAL A 274 -19.10 1.16 26.18
N ALA A 275 -18.43 0.75 25.10
CA ALA A 275 -18.90 -0.32 24.23
C ALA A 275 -19.02 -1.67 24.96
N VAL A 276 -18.05 -2.01 25.82
CA VAL A 276 -18.11 -3.21 26.68
C VAL A 276 -19.32 -3.15 27.62
N MET A 277 -19.60 -2.00 28.26
CA MET A 277 -20.78 -1.82 29.11
C MET A 277 -22.10 -2.02 28.34
N ILE A 278 -22.18 -1.48 27.12
CA ILE A 278 -23.35 -1.65 26.25
C ILE A 278 -23.54 -3.14 25.91
N CYS A 279 -22.46 -3.83 25.52
CA CYS A 279 -22.52 -5.27 25.23
C CYS A 279 -22.98 -6.08 26.44
N GLU A 280 -22.42 -5.82 27.62
CA GLU A 280 -22.80 -6.54 28.85
C GLU A 280 -24.29 -6.36 29.17
N HIS A 281 -24.79 -5.13 29.09
CA HIS A 281 -26.22 -4.87 29.28
C HIS A 281 -27.10 -5.53 28.21
N HIS A 282 -26.66 -5.51 26.95
CA HIS A 282 -27.35 -6.13 25.81
C HIS A 282 -27.48 -7.64 25.96
N PHE A 283 -26.43 -8.32 26.46
CA PHE A 283 -26.49 -9.75 26.76
C PHE A 283 -27.38 -10.08 27.96
N GLN A 284 -27.45 -9.19 28.96
CA GLN A 284 -28.33 -9.35 30.12
C GLN A 284 -29.81 -9.12 29.77
N ASN A 285 -30.09 -8.31 28.75
CA ASN A 285 -31.43 -7.94 28.32
C ASN A 285 -31.63 -8.18 26.81
N PRO A 286 -31.52 -9.45 26.34
CA PRO A 286 -31.56 -9.74 24.91
C PRO A 286 -32.93 -9.42 24.30
N PRO A 287 -33.00 -8.83 23.10
CA PRO A 287 -34.26 -8.58 22.41
C PRO A 287 -35.00 -9.90 22.10
N SER A 288 -36.28 -9.98 22.47
CA SER A 288 -37.25 -10.96 21.94
C SER A 288 -36.89 -12.45 22.12
N GLY A 289 -36.16 -12.83 23.18
CA GLY A 289 -35.83 -14.23 23.49
C GLY A 289 -34.85 -14.89 22.49
N GLN A 290 -34.25 -14.11 21.59
CA GLN A 290 -33.21 -14.59 20.69
C GLN A 290 -31.84 -14.59 21.38
N LYS A 291 -30.95 -15.47 20.93
CA LYS A 291 -29.57 -15.47 21.38
C LYS A 291 -28.88 -14.19 20.87
N ALA A 292 -28.48 -13.31 21.79
CA ALA A 292 -27.76 -12.10 21.42
C ALA A 292 -26.43 -12.43 20.75
N LYS A 293 -26.13 -11.69 19.68
CA LYS A 293 -24.88 -11.79 18.92
C LYS A 293 -24.39 -10.40 18.56
N VAL A 294 -23.11 -10.15 18.82
CA VAL A 294 -22.49 -8.83 18.70
C VAL A 294 -21.35 -8.88 17.69
N VAL A 295 -21.29 -7.88 16.81
CA VAL A 295 -20.11 -7.64 15.97
C VAL A 295 -19.47 -6.30 16.32
N PHE A 296 -18.15 -6.30 16.52
CA PHE A 296 -17.34 -5.12 16.69
C PHE A 296 -16.47 -4.91 15.44
N LEU A 297 -16.72 -3.84 14.72
CA LEU A 297 -16.02 -3.51 13.48
C LEU A 297 -14.90 -2.51 13.75
N ALA A 298 -13.67 -2.87 13.37
CA ALA A 298 -12.49 -2.03 13.48
C ALA A 298 -11.81 -1.85 12.11
N THR A 299 -11.41 -0.63 11.79
CA THR A 299 -10.87 -0.30 10.45
C THR A 299 -9.44 -0.81 10.23
N LYS A 300 -8.56 -0.66 11.23
CA LYS A 300 -7.13 -1.00 11.12
C LYS A 300 -6.80 -2.29 11.87
N VAL A 301 -5.91 -3.12 11.33
CA VAL A 301 -5.50 -4.41 11.94
C VAL A 301 -4.96 -4.28 13.37
N PRO A 302 -4.06 -3.33 13.72
CA PRO A 302 -3.61 -3.16 15.11
C PRO A 302 -4.75 -2.86 16.08
N VAL A 303 -5.75 -2.11 15.62
CA VAL A 303 -6.93 -1.74 16.40
C VAL A 303 -7.81 -2.97 16.58
N TYR A 304 -8.07 -3.70 15.51
CA TYR A 304 -8.76 -4.99 15.55
C TYR A 304 -8.14 -5.94 16.59
N GLU A 305 -6.81 -6.11 16.60
CA GLU A 305 -6.14 -7.00 17.55
C GLU A 305 -6.31 -6.52 18.98
N GLN A 306 -6.15 -5.21 19.20
CA GLN A 306 -6.34 -4.61 20.51
C GLN A 306 -7.76 -4.84 21.03
N GLN A 307 -8.77 -4.55 20.21
CA GLN A 307 -10.18 -4.71 20.61
C GLN A 307 -10.50 -6.20 20.83
N LYS A 308 -10.05 -7.10 19.96
CA LYS A 308 -10.18 -8.55 20.13
C LYS A 308 -9.66 -9.01 21.50
N ASN A 309 -8.48 -8.53 21.91
CA ASN A 309 -7.90 -8.90 23.20
C ASN A 309 -8.70 -8.33 24.38
N VAL A 310 -9.16 -7.08 24.30
CA VAL A 310 -10.01 -6.47 25.34
C VAL A 310 -11.32 -7.25 25.51
N PHE A 311 -12.01 -7.54 24.40
CA PHE A 311 -13.27 -8.29 24.44
C PHE A 311 -13.06 -9.73 24.92
N LYS A 312 -12.00 -10.44 24.47
CA LYS A 312 -11.66 -11.79 24.98
C LYS A 312 -11.47 -11.78 26.49
N GLN A 313 -10.57 -10.93 26.99
CA GLN A 313 -10.23 -10.87 28.41
C GLN A 313 -11.45 -10.53 29.28
N HIS A 314 -12.35 -9.68 28.78
CA HIS A 314 -13.51 -9.25 29.54
C HIS A 314 -14.67 -10.27 29.54
N PHE A 315 -14.97 -10.89 28.38
CA PHE A 315 -16.19 -11.69 28.19
C PHE A 315 -15.97 -13.20 28.27
N GLU A 316 -14.78 -13.74 27.97
CA GLU A 316 -14.54 -15.20 28.07
C GLU A 316 -14.67 -15.69 29.52
N ARG A 317 -14.27 -14.86 30.50
CA ARG A 317 -14.46 -15.14 31.94
C ARG A 317 -15.94 -15.18 32.35
N SER A 318 -16.82 -14.53 31.59
CA SER A 318 -18.26 -14.50 31.81
C SER A 318 -19.00 -15.59 31.03
N GLY A 319 -18.27 -16.50 30.37
CA GLY A 319 -18.81 -17.66 29.66
C GLY A 319 -19.18 -17.41 28.19
N TYR A 320 -18.88 -16.24 27.63
CA TYR A 320 -19.17 -15.93 26.22
C TYR A 320 -18.03 -16.36 25.29
N SER A 321 -18.39 -16.83 24.10
CA SER A 321 -17.46 -17.15 23.02
C SER A 321 -17.05 -15.88 22.28
N VAL A 322 -15.76 -15.52 22.36
CA VAL A 322 -15.19 -14.34 21.67
C VAL A 322 -14.17 -14.78 20.63
N GLN A 323 -14.50 -14.57 19.37
CA GLN A 323 -13.59 -14.82 18.26
C GLN A 323 -13.37 -13.54 17.46
N GLY A 324 -12.38 -13.58 16.57
CA GLY A 324 -12.21 -12.49 15.63
C GLY A 324 -11.47 -12.92 14.39
N ILE A 325 -11.80 -12.28 13.28
CA ILE A 325 -11.23 -12.53 11.96
C ILE A 325 -10.70 -11.21 11.39
N SER A 326 -9.48 -11.25 10.87
CA SER A 326 -8.83 -10.18 10.13
C SER A 326 -8.43 -10.67 8.75
N GLY A 327 -8.04 -9.74 7.85
CA GLY A 327 -7.55 -10.12 6.53
C GLY A 327 -6.36 -11.10 6.56
N GLU A 328 -5.60 -11.14 7.66
CA GLU A 328 -4.47 -12.05 7.84
C GLU A 328 -4.89 -13.47 8.28
N THR A 329 -6.10 -13.64 8.84
CA THR A 329 -6.57 -14.93 9.37
C THR A 329 -7.71 -15.55 8.57
N VAL A 330 -8.37 -14.79 7.70
CA VAL A 330 -9.56 -15.23 6.97
C VAL A 330 -9.32 -16.45 6.07
N ALA A 331 -8.12 -16.60 5.49
CA ALA A 331 -7.79 -17.73 4.62
C ALA A 331 -7.76 -19.08 5.36
N ASN A 332 -7.49 -19.07 6.67
CA ASN A 332 -7.32 -20.27 7.49
C ASN A 332 -8.56 -20.59 8.34
N VAL A 333 -9.62 -19.79 8.24
CA VAL A 333 -10.76 -19.84 9.15
C VAL A 333 -12.05 -19.79 8.36
N SER A 334 -12.94 -20.76 8.60
CA SER A 334 -14.30 -20.72 8.04
C SER A 334 -15.09 -19.58 8.69
N VAL A 335 -15.38 -18.54 7.92
CA VAL A 335 -16.18 -17.39 8.38
C VAL A 335 -17.55 -17.87 8.88
N GLU A 336 -18.18 -18.81 8.17
CA GLU A 336 -19.47 -19.38 8.55
C GLU A 336 -19.46 -20.00 9.96
N LYS A 337 -18.46 -20.84 10.26
CA LYS A 337 -18.33 -21.46 11.59
C LYS A 337 -18.08 -20.43 12.69
N VAL A 338 -17.18 -19.48 12.46
CA VAL A 338 -16.93 -18.40 13.42
C VAL A 338 -18.21 -17.61 13.70
N MET A 339 -18.97 -17.32 12.65
CA MET A 339 -20.25 -16.61 12.75
C MET A 339 -21.28 -17.41 13.52
N GLN A 340 -21.31 -18.74 13.41
CA GLN A 340 -22.24 -19.60 14.14
C GLN A 340 -21.85 -19.77 15.62
N ASP A 341 -20.58 -20.07 15.89
CA ASP A 341 -20.07 -20.52 17.20
C ASP A 341 -19.73 -19.39 18.18
N SER A 342 -19.71 -18.14 17.71
CA SER A 342 -19.31 -16.99 18.52
C SER A 342 -20.50 -16.14 18.97
N ASP A 343 -20.41 -15.62 20.20
CA ASP A 343 -21.35 -14.63 20.73
C ASP A 343 -20.90 -13.20 20.41
N ILE A 344 -19.57 -12.98 20.45
CA ILE A 344 -18.93 -11.71 20.10
C ILE A 344 -17.90 -11.95 19.00
N ILE A 345 -17.97 -11.15 17.94
CA ILE A 345 -17.08 -11.26 16.79
C ILE A 345 -16.42 -9.90 16.54
N VAL A 346 -15.11 -9.84 16.70
CA VAL A 346 -14.35 -8.66 16.28
C VAL A 346 -13.90 -8.87 14.83
N LEU A 347 -14.13 -7.89 13.94
CA LEU A 347 -13.87 -8.04 12.50
C LEU A 347 -13.32 -6.76 11.87
N THR A 348 -12.57 -6.94 10.79
CA THR A 348 -12.39 -5.87 9.79
C THR A 348 -13.59 -5.84 8.84
N PRO A 349 -14.18 -4.67 8.52
CA PRO A 349 -15.48 -4.58 7.83
C PRO A 349 -15.52 -5.21 6.44
N GLN A 350 -14.40 -5.23 5.71
CA GLN A 350 -14.33 -5.82 4.37
C GLN A 350 -14.65 -7.33 4.37
N ILE A 351 -14.32 -8.04 5.44
CA ILE A 351 -14.62 -9.48 5.57
C ILE A 351 -16.13 -9.70 5.58
N LEU A 352 -16.86 -8.87 6.32
CA LEU A 352 -18.31 -8.98 6.40
C LEU A 352 -18.97 -8.67 5.06
N LEU A 353 -18.48 -7.65 4.33
CA LEU A 353 -18.94 -7.36 2.96
C LEU A 353 -18.72 -8.53 2.01
N ASN A 354 -17.49 -9.04 1.95
CA ASN A 354 -17.15 -10.17 1.09
C ASN A 354 -18.02 -11.39 1.42
N SER A 355 -18.31 -11.62 2.71
CA SER A 355 -19.16 -12.73 3.15
C SER A 355 -20.62 -12.57 2.72
N ILE A 356 -21.14 -11.34 2.70
CA ILE A 356 -22.50 -11.04 2.21
C ILE A 356 -22.56 -11.19 0.69
N GLU A 357 -21.57 -10.66 -0.03
CA GLU A 357 -21.48 -10.75 -1.50
C GLU A 357 -21.31 -12.19 -2.00
N GLN A 358 -20.60 -13.02 -1.24
CA GLN A 358 -20.42 -14.44 -1.53
C GLN A 358 -21.62 -15.31 -1.12
N GLY A 359 -22.63 -14.73 -0.45
CA GLY A 359 -23.81 -15.47 0.03
C GLY A 359 -23.53 -16.37 1.25
N ILE A 360 -22.41 -16.19 1.94
CA ILE A 360 -22.12 -16.88 3.22
C ILE A 360 -23.05 -16.33 4.32
N ILE A 361 -23.30 -15.03 4.30
CA ILE A 361 -24.23 -14.35 5.21
C ILE A 361 -25.35 -13.73 4.37
N ASN A 362 -26.57 -14.24 4.53
CA ASN A 362 -27.72 -13.81 3.72
C ASN A 362 -28.42 -12.56 4.25
N SER A 363 -28.23 -12.22 5.53
CA SER A 363 -28.86 -11.05 6.16
C SER A 363 -28.06 -10.61 7.37
N LEU A 364 -28.07 -9.30 7.63
CA LEU A 364 -27.46 -8.69 8.81
C LEU A 364 -28.23 -9.00 10.11
N SER A 365 -29.45 -9.55 10.02
CA SER A 365 -30.26 -10.03 11.16
C SER A 365 -29.62 -11.15 11.98
N ILE A 366 -28.51 -11.74 11.51
CA ILE A 366 -27.69 -12.65 12.34
C ILE A 366 -27.14 -11.95 13.59
N PHE A 367 -26.94 -10.63 13.50
CA PHE A 367 -26.50 -9.81 14.62
C PHE A 367 -27.70 -9.16 15.30
N THR A 368 -27.55 -8.95 16.61
CA THR A 368 -28.49 -8.14 17.41
C THR A 368 -27.90 -6.77 17.76
N LEU A 369 -26.58 -6.61 17.65
CA LEU A 369 -25.86 -5.36 17.89
C LEU A 369 -24.62 -5.28 16.99
N MET A 370 -24.47 -4.17 16.27
CA MET A 370 -23.28 -3.84 15.47
C MET A 370 -22.62 -2.58 16.02
N ILE A 371 -21.34 -2.70 16.39
CA ILE A 371 -20.55 -1.59 16.91
C ILE A 371 -19.53 -1.17 15.85
N PHE A 372 -19.55 0.09 15.45
CA PHE A 372 -18.66 0.69 14.46
C PHE A 372 -17.62 1.56 15.16
N ASP A 373 -16.36 1.12 15.22
CA ASP A 373 -15.26 1.95 15.72
C ASP A 373 -14.79 2.94 14.66
N GLU A 374 -14.48 4.17 15.07
CA GLU A 374 -14.21 5.32 14.18
C GLU A 374 -15.28 5.46 13.08
N CYS A 375 -16.56 5.44 13.50
CA CYS A 375 -17.74 5.39 12.63
C CYS A 375 -17.91 6.61 11.69
N HIS A 376 -17.18 7.70 11.89
CA HIS A 376 -17.15 8.85 10.97
C HIS A 376 -16.67 8.46 9.56
N ASN A 377 -16.00 7.30 9.42
CA ASN A 377 -15.61 6.71 8.15
C ASN A 377 -16.81 6.20 7.31
N THR A 378 -18.04 6.22 7.82
CA THR A 378 -19.24 5.73 7.11
C THR A 378 -19.71 6.71 6.03
N THR A 379 -18.89 6.93 5.00
CA THR A 379 -19.18 7.80 3.86
C THR A 379 -18.61 7.22 2.57
N GLY A 380 -19.11 7.67 1.41
CA GLY A 380 -18.57 7.29 0.10
C GLY A 380 -18.52 5.78 -0.12
N ASN A 381 -17.37 5.28 -0.60
CA ASN A 381 -17.14 3.85 -0.87
C ASN A 381 -16.48 3.11 0.32
N HIS A 382 -16.43 3.72 1.51
CA HIS A 382 -15.84 3.04 2.66
C HIS A 382 -16.67 1.79 3.04
N PRO A 383 -16.03 0.67 3.46
CA PRO A 383 -16.73 -0.56 3.78
C PRO A 383 -17.90 -0.42 4.76
N TYR A 384 -17.81 0.48 5.73
CA TYR A 384 -18.94 0.78 6.63
C TYR A 384 -20.17 1.29 5.90
N ASN A 385 -20.01 2.19 4.92
CA ASN A 385 -21.13 2.75 4.19
C ASN A 385 -21.78 1.70 3.26
N MET A 386 -20.97 0.80 2.70
CA MET A 386 -21.48 -0.33 1.92
C MET A 386 -22.27 -1.33 2.80
N LEU A 387 -21.79 -1.63 4.02
CA LEU A 387 -22.52 -2.45 4.98
C LEU A 387 -23.83 -1.81 5.40
N MET A 388 -23.79 -0.52 5.76
CA MET A 388 -24.99 0.20 6.15
C MET A 388 -25.97 0.39 4.99
N THR A 389 -25.50 0.41 3.76
CA THR A 389 -26.36 0.36 2.58
C THR A 389 -27.18 -0.93 2.55
N LYS A 390 -26.56 -2.08 2.85
CA LYS A 390 -27.29 -3.36 2.97
C LYS A 390 -28.27 -3.37 4.13
N TYR A 391 -27.86 -2.85 5.28
CA TYR A 391 -28.74 -2.66 6.44
C TYR A 391 -29.98 -1.82 6.08
N LEU A 392 -29.80 -0.70 5.36
CA LEU A 392 -30.91 0.17 4.96
C LEU A 392 -31.79 -0.47 3.87
N GLU A 393 -31.22 -1.26 2.96
CA GLU A 393 -32.01 -2.08 2.02
C GLU A 393 -32.93 -3.03 2.79
N GLU A 394 -32.40 -3.79 3.76
CA GLU A 394 -33.19 -4.69 4.63
C GLU A 394 -34.24 -3.93 5.47
N LYS A 395 -33.93 -2.70 5.90
CA LYS A 395 -34.88 -1.83 6.64
C LYS A 395 -36.10 -1.43 5.81
N PHE A 396 -35.90 -1.17 4.52
CA PHE A 396 -36.95 -0.64 3.66
C PHE A 396 -37.68 -1.70 2.85
N ASP A 397 -37.15 -2.91 2.78
CA ASP A 397 -37.82 -4.05 2.16
C ASP A 397 -38.83 -4.63 3.17
N SER A 398 -40.10 -4.72 2.77
CA SER A 398 -41.27 -5.02 3.62
C SER A 398 -41.28 -6.40 4.31
N SER A 399 -40.20 -7.18 4.19
CA SER A 399 -39.95 -8.36 5.00
C SER A 399 -39.58 -7.91 6.41
N ALA A 400 -40.46 -8.15 7.38
CA ALA A 400 -40.25 -7.83 8.79
C ALA A 400 -39.11 -8.65 9.41
N ASN A 401 -37.87 -8.36 9.01
CA ASN A 401 -36.66 -8.93 9.59
C ASN A 401 -36.21 -8.04 10.74
N HIS A 402 -35.80 -8.66 11.84
CA HIS A 402 -35.21 -7.96 12.98
C HIS A 402 -33.85 -7.38 12.55
N LEU A 403 -33.65 -6.07 12.70
CA LEU A 403 -32.37 -5.43 12.42
C LEU A 403 -31.53 -5.29 13.70
N PRO A 404 -30.20 -5.41 13.59
CA PRO A 404 -29.33 -5.19 14.73
C PRO A 404 -29.39 -3.73 15.20
N GLN A 405 -29.28 -3.52 16.50
CA GLN A 405 -29.00 -2.20 17.04
C GLN A 405 -27.64 -1.69 16.52
N ILE A 406 -27.56 -0.40 16.21
CA ILE A 406 -26.34 0.25 15.71
C ILE A 406 -25.73 1.16 16.78
N VAL A 407 -24.44 0.98 17.06
CA VAL A 407 -23.66 1.87 17.92
C VAL A 407 -22.42 2.36 17.18
N GLY A 408 -22.34 3.66 16.92
CA GLY A 408 -21.16 4.29 16.34
C GLY A 408 -20.28 4.92 17.41
N LEU A 409 -18.97 4.65 17.38
CA LEU A 409 -17.98 5.27 18.26
C LEU A 409 -17.12 6.24 17.45
N THR A 410 -16.95 7.48 17.91
CA THR A 410 -16.01 8.42 17.27
C THR A 410 -15.49 9.47 18.25
N ALA A 411 -14.29 9.99 17.96
CA ALA A 411 -13.76 11.18 18.63
C ALA A 411 -14.36 12.49 18.10
N SER A 412 -14.73 12.51 16.82
CA SER A 412 -15.31 13.65 16.13
C SER A 412 -16.18 13.15 14.98
N VAL A 413 -17.32 13.80 14.75
CA VAL A 413 -18.20 13.53 13.61
C VAL A 413 -17.79 14.30 12.34
N GLY A 414 -16.79 15.17 12.45
CA GLY A 414 -16.35 16.05 11.37
C GLY A 414 -17.38 17.14 11.01
N VAL A 415 -17.01 17.96 10.02
CA VAL A 415 -17.89 19.00 9.44
C VAL A 415 -17.92 18.95 7.90
N GLY A 416 -17.20 18.00 7.29
CA GLY A 416 -16.96 17.95 5.85
C GLY A 416 -16.48 19.30 5.30
N ASN A 417 -17.13 19.75 4.23
CA ASN A 417 -16.87 21.03 3.57
C ASN A 417 -17.78 22.17 4.06
N ALA A 418 -18.47 21.99 5.19
CA ALA A 418 -19.39 22.99 5.73
C ALA A 418 -18.65 24.28 6.13
N LYS A 419 -19.26 25.42 5.80
CA LYS A 419 -18.82 26.77 6.19
C LYS A 419 -19.74 27.39 7.24
N THR A 420 -20.93 26.85 7.43
CA THR A 420 -21.93 27.36 8.39
C THR A 420 -22.42 26.27 9.33
N ILE A 421 -22.97 26.68 10.48
CA ILE A 421 -23.58 25.76 11.46
C ILE A 421 -24.73 24.97 10.82
N LYS A 422 -25.53 25.60 9.94
CA LYS A 422 -26.63 24.93 9.25
C LYS A 422 -26.14 23.82 8.32
N GLU A 423 -25.09 24.09 7.55
CA GLU A 423 -24.45 23.08 6.70
C GLU A 423 -23.80 21.97 7.55
N THR A 424 -23.25 22.32 8.71
CA THR A 424 -22.67 21.35 9.66
C THR A 424 -23.74 20.43 10.25
N ILE A 425 -24.90 20.99 10.62
CA ILE A 425 -26.08 20.20 11.03
C ILE A 425 -26.48 19.23 9.90
N GLU A 426 -26.54 19.69 8.66
CA GLU A 426 -26.88 18.84 7.52
C GLU A 426 -25.84 17.72 7.32
N HIS A 427 -24.55 18.03 7.45
CA HIS A 427 -23.47 17.05 7.39
C HIS A 427 -23.60 15.97 8.47
N ILE A 428 -23.79 16.37 9.74
CA ILE A 428 -23.94 15.46 10.87
C ILE A 428 -25.20 14.59 10.71
N CYS A 429 -26.33 15.18 10.30
CA CYS A 429 -27.56 14.45 9.98
C CYS A 429 -27.35 13.44 8.84
N THR A 430 -26.56 13.80 7.83
CA THR A 430 -26.22 12.89 6.72
C THR A 430 -25.44 11.68 7.22
N LEU A 431 -24.41 11.89 8.05
CA LEU A 431 -23.66 10.78 8.69
C LEU A 431 -24.59 9.91 9.56
N CYS A 432 -25.43 10.53 10.38
CA CYS A 432 -26.42 9.84 11.20
C CYS A 432 -27.41 9.04 10.34
N SER A 433 -27.75 9.54 9.14
CA SER A 433 -28.64 8.85 8.21
C SER A 433 -28.03 7.60 7.60
N TYR A 434 -26.73 7.62 7.31
CA TYR A 434 -25.99 6.45 6.86
C TYR A 434 -25.97 5.37 7.93
N LEU A 435 -25.74 5.74 9.19
CA LEU A 435 -25.66 4.81 10.33
C LEU A 435 -27.02 4.48 10.98
N ASP A 436 -28.13 5.02 10.47
CA ASP A 436 -29.47 4.89 11.06
C ASP A 436 -29.57 5.29 12.54
N ILE A 437 -28.91 6.39 12.90
CA ILE A 437 -28.80 6.88 14.27
C ILE A 437 -30.11 7.57 14.72
N GLN A 438 -30.52 7.28 15.94
CA GLN A 438 -31.65 7.91 16.62
C GLN A 438 -31.21 8.94 17.67
N VAL A 439 -30.04 8.74 18.30
CA VAL A 439 -29.51 9.63 19.33
C VAL A 439 -28.02 9.88 19.14
N ILE A 440 -27.61 11.15 19.21
CA ILE A 440 -26.19 11.52 19.35
C ILE A 440 -25.89 11.67 20.84
N SER A 441 -25.03 10.79 21.37
CA SER A 441 -24.63 10.76 22.77
C SER A 441 -23.30 11.47 22.97
N THR A 442 -23.28 12.48 23.84
CA THR A 442 -22.10 13.25 24.27
C THR A 442 -22.17 13.50 25.77
N VAL A 443 -21.03 13.83 26.40
CA VAL A 443 -21.01 14.19 27.83
C VAL A 443 -21.56 15.61 28.03
N ARG A 444 -22.70 15.72 28.70
CA ARG A 444 -23.41 16.97 29.00
C ARG A 444 -23.50 17.22 30.50
N GLU A 445 -24.05 16.27 31.24
CA GLU A 445 -24.29 16.41 32.69
C GLU A 445 -22.97 16.25 33.47
N ASN A 446 -22.16 15.27 33.08
CA ASN A 446 -20.94 14.91 33.81
C ASN A 446 -19.67 15.50 33.18
N LYS A 447 -19.74 16.72 32.62
CA LYS A 447 -18.58 17.40 32.01
C LYS A 447 -17.41 17.57 32.98
N GLN A 448 -17.71 17.83 34.26
CA GLN A 448 -16.68 17.98 35.30
C GLN A 448 -15.94 16.66 35.55
N ASP A 449 -16.64 15.52 35.55
CA ASP A 449 -16.02 14.21 35.73
C ASP A 449 -15.11 13.87 34.54
N LEU A 450 -15.55 14.16 33.32
CA LEU A 450 -14.71 13.99 32.12
C LEU A 450 -13.46 14.89 32.18
N GLN A 451 -13.60 16.15 32.59
CA GLN A 451 -12.47 17.08 32.74
C GLN A 451 -11.49 16.63 33.83
N ARG A 452 -11.98 16.09 34.95
CA ARG A 452 -11.13 15.52 36.01
C ARG A 452 -10.40 14.26 35.55
N PHE A 453 -11.07 13.43 34.76
CA PHE A 453 -10.46 12.22 34.18
C PHE A 453 -9.41 12.56 33.12
N ARG A 454 -9.64 13.62 32.34
CA ARG A 454 -8.79 14.04 31.21
C ARG A 454 -8.79 15.57 31.07
N ASN A 455 -7.62 16.19 31.21
CA ASN A 455 -7.44 17.55 30.73
C ASN A 455 -7.44 17.53 29.19
N LYS A 456 -8.23 18.40 28.55
CA LYS A 456 -8.13 18.67 27.11
C LYS A 456 -6.91 19.58 26.93
N PRO A 457 -5.77 19.11 26.38
CA PRO A 457 -4.62 19.98 26.19
C PRO A 457 -4.98 21.07 25.18
N GLU A 458 -4.61 22.32 25.46
CA GLU A 458 -4.69 23.38 24.46
C GLU A 458 -3.59 23.19 23.41
N THR A 459 -3.94 23.42 22.13
CA THR A 459 -2.95 23.44 21.07
C THR A 459 -2.31 24.82 21.01
N HIS A 460 -1.01 24.89 21.29
CA HIS A 460 -0.24 26.12 21.14
C HIS A 460 0.56 26.08 19.83
N VAL A 461 0.33 27.06 18.97
CA VAL A 461 1.07 27.18 17.71
C VAL A 461 2.33 28.01 17.96
N ARG A 462 3.50 27.42 17.72
CA ARG A 462 4.81 28.06 17.74
C ARG A 462 5.20 28.35 16.30
N TRP A 463 5.04 29.63 15.92
CA TRP A 463 5.53 30.08 14.63
C TRP A 463 7.04 30.29 14.71
N VAL A 464 7.78 29.67 13.80
CA VAL A 464 9.24 29.72 13.75
C VAL A 464 9.69 30.30 12.41
N LYS A 465 10.76 31.10 12.44
CA LYS A 465 11.35 31.63 11.21
C LYS A 465 11.99 30.49 10.40
N ARG A 466 11.93 30.59 9.07
CA ARG A 466 12.75 29.76 8.20
C ARG A 466 14.20 30.23 8.23
N ARG A 467 15.11 29.40 7.71
CA ARG A 467 16.48 29.81 7.45
C ARG A 467 16.49 31.00 6.50
N VAL A 468 17.22 32.05 6.87
CA VAL A 468 17.26 33.32 6.12
C VAL A 468 17.99 33.16 4.79
N GLN A 469 18.98 32.26 4.73
CA GLN A 469 19.68 31.86 3.52
C GLN A 469 19.68 30.33 3.46
N ASN A 470 19.29 29.76 2.32
CA ASN A 470 19.38 28.33 2.08
C ASN A 470 20.18 28.09 0.79
N ARG A 471 21.46 28.46 0.84
CA ARG A 471 22.40 28.26 -0.27
C ARG A 471 22.46 26.79 -0.70
N PHE A 472 22.28 25.86 0.24
CA PHE A 472 22.18 24.44 -0.03
C PHE A 472 20.98 24.14 -0.96
N ALA A 473 19.79 24.64 -0.63
CA ALA A 473 18.60 24.47 -1.47
C ALA A 473 18.75 25.11 -2.85
N ASP A 474 19.42 26.26 -2.96
CA ASP A 474 19.72 26.89 -4.26
C ASP A 474 20.55 25.96 -5.14
N ILE A 475 21.64 25.38 -4.60
CA ILE A 475 22.52 24.46 -5.34
C ILE A 475 21.76 23.21 -5.78
N ILE A 476 20.94 22.62 -4.90
CA ILE A 476 20.14 21.44 -5.26
C ILE A 476 19.08 21.79 -6.32
N SER A 477 18.43 22.95 -6.20
CA SER A 477 17.45 23.44 -7.18
C SER A 477 18.08 23.70 -8.56
N ASP A 478 19.32 24.18 -8.60
CA ASP A 478 20.09 24.33 -9.83
C ASP A 478 20.39 22.96 -10.45
N LEU A 479 20.83 21.97 -9.65
CA LEU A 479 21.05 20.60 -10.12
C LEU A 479 19.77 19.94 -10.65
N MET A 480 18.61 20.18 -10.02
CA MET A 480 17.32 19.73 -10.52
C MET A 480 16.99 20.37 -11.88
N SER A 481 17.13 21.69 -11.98
CA SER A 481 16.90 22.44 -13.23
C SER A 481 17.78 21.95 -14.37
N GLU A 482 19.07 21.72 -14.09
CA GLU A 482 20.01 21.16 -15.06
C GLU A 482 19.65 19.74 -15.49
N THR A 483 19.17 18.91 -14.56
CA THR A 483 18.73 17.54 -14.82
C THR A 483 17.46 17.52 -15.66
N GLU A 484 16.50 18.41 -15.41
CA GLU A 484 15.32 18.57 -16.26
C GLU A 484 15.68 19.02 -17.69
N VAL A 485 16.64 19.94 -17.83
CA VAL A 485 17.13 20.36 -19.15
C VAL A 485 17.77 19.18 -19.88
N LEU A 486 18.55 18.35 -19.19
CA LEU A 486 19.13 17.14 -19.77
C LEU A 486 18.04 16.13 -20.18
N MET A 487 17.03 15.93 -19.34
CA MET A 487 15.87 15.09 -19.64
C MET A 487 15.12 15.56 -20.90
N ARG A 488 14.87 16.86 -21.03
CA ARG A 488 14.23 17.47 -22.22
C ARG A 488 15.06 17.28 -23.49
N LYS A 489 16.40 17.28 -23.40
CA LYS A 489 17.29 16.99 -24.53
C LYS A 489 17.23 15.52 -24.99
N ILE A 490 16.96 14.60 -24.07
CA ILE A 490 16.85 13.16 -24.37
C ILE A 490 15.55 12.88 -25.12
N TYR A 491 14.42 13.42 -24.63
CA TYR A 491 13.13 13.30 -25.29
C TYR A 491 12.20 14.42 -24.85
N SER A 492 11.61 15.13 -25.81
CA SER A 492 10.55 16.11 -25.57
C SER A 492 9.28 15.37 -25.19
N VAL A 493 9.13 15.02 -23.92
CA VAL A 493 7.83 14.57 -23.41
C VAL A 493 6.91 15.79 -23.49
N ASP A 494 5.92 15.78 -24.39
CA ASP A 494 4.79 16.72 -24.40
C ASP A 494 3.96 16.51 -23.14
N THR A 495 4.55 16.89 -22.02
CA THR A 495 3.95 16.89 -20.71
C THR A 495 3.21 18.21 -20.63
N ALA A 496 1.99 18.21 -21.14
CA ALA A 496 1.05 19.32 -21.00
C ALA A 496 0.80 19.59 -19.49
N SER A 497 1.69 20.38 -18.91
CA SER A 497 1.51 21.39 -17.87
C SER A 497 2.90 21.94 -17.61
N GLN A 498 3.14 23.17 -18.04
CA GLN A 498 4.25 23.98 -17.58
C GLN A 498 4.14 24.13 -16.05
N MET A 499 4.68 23.20 -15.27
CA MET A 499 4.87 23.43 -13.84
C MET A 499 6.20 24.15 -13.66
N ARG A 500 6.09 25.41 -13.19
CA ARG A 500 7.22 26.24 -12.79
C ARG A 500 7.83 25.66 -11.51
N ASN A 501 9.13 25.37 -11.51
CA ASN A 501 10.06 25.32 -10.37
C ASN A 501 9.45 25.07 -8.96
N ASP A 502 8.60 24.05 -8.79
CA ASP A 502 7.96 23.74 -7.49
C ASP A 502 8.73 22.60 -6.78
N PHE A 503 10.05 22.77 -6.71
CA PHE A 503 10.97 21.77 -6.13
C PHE A 503 10.80 21.65 -4.61
N GLY A 504 11.15 20.48 -4.06
CA GLY A 504 11.02 20.21 -2.64
C GLY A 504 9.56 20.05 -2.20
N THR A 505 8.68 19.58 -3.10
CA THR A 505 7.25 19.44 -2.82
C THR A 505 6.72 18.05 -3.14
N GLN A 506 5.57 17.74 -2.53
CA GLN A 506 4.85 16.51 -2.82
C GLN A 506 4.15 16.54 -4.19
N LYS A 507 3.86 17.74 -4.71
CA LYS A 507 3.34 17.91 -6.07
C LYS A 507 4.38 17.49 -7.12
N TYR A 508 5.65 17.83 -6.88
CA TYR A 508 6.75 17.43 -7.75
C TYR A 508 6.94 15.91 -7.78
N GLU A 509 6.81 15.24 -6.63
CA GLU A 509 6.83 13.78 -6.55
C GLU A 509 5.69 13.14 -7.36
N GLN A 510 4.47 13.67 -7.27
CA GLN A 510 3.33 13.21 -8.09
C GLN A 510 3.58 13.39 -9.59
N TRP A 511 4.22 14.49 -9.98
CA TRP A 511 4.62 14.73 -11.37
C TRP A 511 5.67 13.71 -11.85
N ILE A 512 6.65 13.35 -11.02
CA ILE A 512 7.62 12.30 -11.32
C ILE A 512 6.90 10.97 -11.59
N ILE A 513 5.98 10.56 -10.70
CA ILE A 513 5.22 9.31 -10.85
C ILE A 513 4.41 9.32 -12.15
N ALA A 514 3.69 10.41 -12.44
CA ALA A 514 2.93 10.55 -13.68
C ALA A 514 3.84 10.47 -14.93
N THR A 515 5.03 11.06 -14.85
CA THR A 515 6.00 11.05 -15.94
C THR A 515 6.59 9.66 -16.18
N GLN A 516 6.94 8.94 -15.11
CA GLN A 516 7.41 7.55 -15.18
C GLN A 516 6.33 6.62 -15.78
N LYS A 517 5.06 6.80 -15.40
CA LYS A 517 3.93 6.07 -16.01
C LYS A 517 3.81 6.34 -17.52
N LYS A 518 3.97 7.59 -17.96
CA LYS A 518 4.00 7.93 -19.39
C LYS A 518 5.20 7.32 -20.12
N CYS A 519 6.38 7.28 -19.49
CA CYS A 519 7.56 6.64 -20.07
C CYS A 519 7.37 5.13 -20.30
N LYS A 520 6.55 4.47 -19.47
CA LYS A 520 6.14 3.06 -19.67
C LYS A 520 5.28 2.88 -20.94
N LEU A 521 4.53 3.91 -21.34
CA LEU A 521 3.59 3.89 -22.48
C LEU A 521 4.19 4.41 -23.80
N LEU A 522 5.45 4.86 -23.81
CA LEU A 522 6.13 5.32 -25.02
C LEU A 522 6.22 4.19 -26.06
N GLN A 523 5.91 4.52 -27.32
CA GLN A 523 6.06 3.62 -28.47
C GLN A 523 6.78 4.38 -29.58
N LEU A 524 7.97 3.91 -29.94
CA LEU A 524 8.71 4.44 -31.09
C LEU A 524 8.90 3.33 -32.14
N ALA A 525 9.07 3.72 -33.40
CA ALA A 525 9.28 2.76 -34.50
C ALA A 525 10.58 1.94 -34.32
N ASP A 526 11.59 2.53 -33.68
CA ASP A 526 12.87 1.89 -33.34
C ASP A 526 12.89 1.51 -31.86
N LYS A 527 12.83 0.19 -31.60
CA LYS A 527 12.76 -0.39 -30.25
C LYS A 527 14.06 -0.25 -29.45
N GLU A 528 15.22 -0.27 -30.11
CA GLU A 528 16.50 -0.10 -29.41
C GLU A 528 16.65 1.35 -28.93
N LYS A 529 16.30 2.30 -29.81
CA LYS A 529 16.25 3.71 -29.46
C LYS A 529 15.20 4.02 -28.40
N GLU A 530 14.02 3.41 -28.48
CA GLU A 530 12.97 3.50 -27.45
C GLU A 530 13.50 3.04 -26.09
N SER A 531 14.10 1.86 -26.03
CA SER A 531 14.62 1.30 -24.77
C SER A 531 15.69 2.20 -24.15
N SER A 532 16.59 2.75 -24.97
CA SER A 532 17.63 3.68 -24.53
C SER A 532 17.05 4.98 -23.98
N ILE A 533 16.08 5.57 -24.68
CA ILE A 533 15.39 6.79 -24.25
C ILE A 533 14.66 6.55 -22.92
N CYS A 534 13.86 5.50 -22.83
CA CYS A 534 13.10 5.19 -21.62
C CYS A 534 14.01 4.99 -20.42
N ARG A 535 15.10 4.22 -20.56
CA ARG A 535 16.08 4.02 -19.48
C ARG A 535 16.68 5.34 -19.01
N ASN A 536 17.06 6.20 -19.94
CA ASN A 536 17.62 7.53 -19.61
C ASN A 536 16.59 8.44 -18.92
N LEU A 537 15.31 8.38 -19.30
CA LEU A 537 14.23 9.11 -18.63
C LEU A 537 14.00 8.60 -17.20
N PHE A 538 14.05 7.28 -16.97
CA PHE A 538 14.00 6.70 -15.63
C PHE A 538 15.17 7.16 -14.75
N ILE A 539 16.40 7.14 -15.28
CA ILE A 539 17.57 7.67 -14.57
C ILE A 539 17.34 9.13 -14.16
N CYS A 540 16.93 10.00 -15.09
CA CYS A 540 16.67 11.40 -14.77
C CYS A 540 15.59 11.58 -13.70
N THR A 541 14.46 10.88 -13.84
CA THR A 541 13.33 11.01 -12.89
C THR A 541 13.65 10.50 -11.49
N GLU A 542 14.46 9.44 -11.36
CA GLU A 542 14.93 8.97 -10.05
C GLU A 542 15.91 9.96 -9.40
N HIS A 543 16.85 10.55 -10.16
CA HIS A 543 17.73 11.59 -9.63
C HIS A 543 16.93 12.84 -9.19
N LEU A 544 15.95 13.26 -10.00
CA LEU A 544 15.04 14.36 -9.66
C LEU A 544 14.24 14.07 -8.38
N ARG A 545 13.77 12.83 -8.20
CA ARG A 545 13.10 12.40 -6.95
C ARG A 545 14.02 12.56 -5.75
N LYS A 546 15.27 12.10 -5.87
CA LYS A 546 16.26 12.18 -4.79
C LYS A 546 16.65 13.61 -4.44
N PHE A 547 16.81 14.48 -5.42
CA PHE A 547 17.02 15.91 -5.17
C PHE A 547 15.79 16.57 -4.51
N ASN A 548 14.58 16.24 -4.96
CA ASN A 548 13.34 16.74 -4.36
C ASN A 548 13.22 16.35 -2.88
N ASP A 549 13.48 15.08 -2.55
CA ASP A 549 13.50 14.61 -1.16
C ASP A 549 14.58 15.30 -0.34
N THR A 550 15.76 15.52 -0.93
CA THR A 550 16.87 16.24 -0.29
C THR A 550 16.47 17.66 0.11
N LEU A 551 15.72 18.36 -0.75
CA LEU A 551 15.19 19.69 -0.42
C LEU A 551 14.22 19.63 0.76
N ILE A 552 13.30 18.66 0.77
CA ILE A 552 12.34 18.46 1.88
C ILE A 552 13.09 18.22 3.20
N ILE A 553 14.11 17.36 3.18
CA ILE A 553 14.95 17.08 4.37
C ILE A 553 15.71 18.33 4.78
N SER A 554 16.32 19.06 3.85
CA SER A 554 17.12 20.26 4.17
C SER A 554 16.27 21.37 4.80
N GLU A 555 15.02 21.50 4.37
CA GLU A 555 14.09 22.49 4.88
C GLU A 555 13.71 22.15 6.32
N ASP A 556 13.32 20.90 6.61
CA ASP A 556 12.73 20.49 7.90
C ASP A 556 13.70 19.80 8.88
N ALA A 557 14.89 19.38 8.45
CA ALA A 557 15.93 18.74 9.29
C ALA A 557 17.29 19.47 9.13
N ARG A 558 18.43 18.81 9.38
CA ARG A 558 19.76 19.42 9.17
C ARG A 558 20.19 19.32 7.69
N ILE A 559 21.06 20.24 7.27
CA ILE A 559 21.73 20.14 5.96
C ILE A 559 22.62 18.89 5.90
N GLU A 560 23.26 18.54 7.01
CA GLU A 560 24.06 17.31 7.13
C GLU A 560 23.23 16.05 6.81
N ASP A 561 22.00 15.96 7.35
CA ASP A 561 21.12 14.81 7.07
C ASP A 561 20.69 14.78 5.59
N ALA A 562 20.43 15.95 5.00
CA ALA A 562 20.09 16.08 3.58
C ALA A 562 21.27 15.70 2.66
N LEU A 563 22.47 16.16 2.99
CA LEU A 563 23.69 15.82 2.24
C LEU A 563 24.03 14.34 2.39
N SER A 564 23.91 13.77 3.58
CA SER A 564 24.11 12.33 3.83
C SER A 564 23.14 11.49 3.00
N TYR A 565 21.85 11.88 2.94
CA TYR A 565 20.85 11.21 2.10
C TYR A 565 21.27 11.17 0.63
N LEU A 566 21.73 12.30 0.10
CA LEU A 566 22.13 12.41 -1.30
C LEU A 566 23.47 11.71 -1.59
N THR A 567 24.43 11.77 -0.65
CA THR A 567 25.73 11.10 -0.75
C THR A 567 25.58 9.58 -0.75
N ASP A 568 24.71 9.04 0.10
CA ASP A 568 24.36 7.62 0.12
C ASP A 568 23.78 7.18 -1.23
N PHE A 569 22.88 7.99 -1.80
CA PHE A 569 22.31 7.73 -3.13
C PHE A 569 23.40 7.68 -4.23
N PHE A 570 24.26 8.70 -4.34
CA PHE A 570 25.31 8.71 -5.36
C PHE A 570 26.39 7.63 -5.14
N THR A 571 26.60 7.21 -3.90
CA THR A 571 27.45 6.06 -3.58
C THR A 571 26.84 4.77 -4.12
N ASN A 572 25.52 4.58 -3.97
CA ASN A 572 24.81 3.46 -4.57
C ASN A 572 24.83 3.51 -6.11
N VAL A 573 24.67 4.71 -6.71
CA VAL A 573 24.77 4.91 -8.17
C VAL A 573 26.13 4.49 -8.72
N LYS A 574 27.24 4.90 -8.07
CA LYS A 574 28.60 4.48 -8.45
C LYS A 574 28.83 2.97 -8.36
N ASN A 575 28.18 2.35 -7.38
CA ASN A 575 28.32 0.93 -7.11
C ASN A 575 27.39 0.05 -7.96
N GLY A 576 26.39 0.64 -8.61
CA GLY A 576 25.46 -0.02 -9.53
C GLY A 576 25.96 -0.05 -10.99
N PRO A 577 25.06 0.04 -12.00
CA PRO A 577 25.43 -0.06 -13.41
C PRO A 577 26.35 1.07 -13.91
N TYR A 578 26.23 2.25 -13.29
CA TYR A 578 27.06 3.43 -13.53
C TYR A 578 27.18 3.80 -15.02
N THR A 579 26.03 3.98 -15.66
CA THR A 579 25.87 4.35 -17.06
C THR A 579 26.49 5.72 -17.39
N GLU A 580 26.67 6.04 -18.68
CA GLU A 580 27.26 7.32 -19.08
C GLU A 580 26.47 8.55 -18.61
N LEU A 581 25.14 8.44 -18.59
CA LEU A 581 24.27 9.48 -18.03
C LEU A 581 24.43 9.60 -16.51
N GLU A 582 24.51 8.47 -15.79
CA GLU A 582 24.75 8.46 -14.34
C GLU A 582 26.13 9.02 -13.98
N LYS A 583 27.17 8.74 -14.78
CA LYS A 583 28.49 9.37 -14.65
C LYS A 583 28.38 10.88 -14.81
N GLN A 584 27.66 11.36 -15.82
CA GLN A 584 27.47 12.78 -16.06
C GLN A 584 26.74 13.47 -14.89
N LEU A 585 25.64 12.87 -14.41
CA LEU A 585 24.87 13.39 -13.26
C LEU A 585 25.69 13.35 -11.96
N THR A 586 26.43 12.27 -11.73
CA THR A 586 27.33 12.11 -10.59
C THR A 586 28.46 13.14 -10.62
N ALA A 587 29.07 13.41 -11.79
CA ALA A 587 30.12 14.42 -11.94
C ALA A 587 29.60 15.84 -11.66
N LYS A 588 28.37 16.15 -12.11
CA LYS A 588 27.72 17.43 -11.79
C LYS A 588 27.48 17.60 -10.29
N PHE A 589 27.01 16.56 -9.61
CA PHE A 589 26.86 16.57 -8.15
C PHE A 589 28.22 16.74 -7.44
N GLN A 590 29.23 15.95 -7.81
CA GLN A 590 30.58 16.03 -7.22
C GLN A 590 31.24 17.39 -7.40
N ALA A 591 30.98 18.09 -8.51
CA ALA A 591 31.47 19.45 -8.71
C ALA A 591 30.91 20.44 -7.66
N LYS A 592 29.74 20.14 -7.08
CA LYS A 592 29.08 20.94 -6.05
C LYS A 592 29.25 20.37 -4.63
N GLU A 593 29.63 19.10 -4.50
CA GLU A 593 29.79 18.39 -3.23
C GLU A 593 30.72 19.09 -2.22
N PRO A 594 31.87 19.69 -2.60
CA PRO A 594 32.69 20.45 -1.66
C PRO A 594 31.99 21.68 -1.07
N GLU A 595 31.21 22.41 -1.89
CA GLU A 595 30.41 23.56 -1.43
C GLU A 595 29.30 23.09 -0.50
N LEU A 596 28.57 22.03 -0.87
CA LEU A 596 27.53 21.42 -0.02
C LEU A 596 28.09 20.91 1.31
N THR A 597 29.29 20.31 1.29
CA THR A 597 29.96 19.81 2.50
C THR A 597 30.39 20.97 3.41
N ALA A 598 30.91 22.07 2.84
CA ALA A 598 31.24 23.26 3.61
C ALA A 598 29.99 23.85 4.29
N LEU A 599 28.88 23.94 3.57
CA LEU A 599 27.59 24.40 4.10
C LEU A 599 27.04 23.49 5.20
N SER A 600 27.28 22.17 5.11
CA SER A 600 26.83 21.20 6.12
C SER A 600 27.55 21.31 7.47
N LYS A 601 28.79 21.84 7.45
CA LYS A 601 29.64 22.00 8.66
C LYS A 601 29.59 23.40 9.25
N ASP A 602 28.92 24.31 8.58
CA ASP A 602 28.80 25.70 9.01
C ASP A 602 27.74 25.81 10.10
N GLU A 603 28.18 26.10 11.32
CA GLU A 603 27.33 26.28 12.51
C GLU A 603 26.34 27.43 12.35
N SER A 604 26.60 28.40 11.47
CA SER A 604 25.63 29.47 11.19
C SER A 604 24.41 29.00 10.39
N ASN A 605 24.47 27.80 9.81
CA ASN A 605 23.35 27.17 9.10
C ASN A 605 22.49 26.27 9.99
N GLU A 606 22.53 26.41 11.32
CA GLU A 606 21.57 25.73 12.19
C GLU A 606 20.12 26.02 11.77
N ASN A 607 19.24 25.03 11.96
CA ASN A 607 17.84 25.15 11.56
C ASN A 607 17.02 25.70 12.72
N PRO A 608 16.46 26.91 12.63
CA PRO A 608 15.70 27.51 13.74
C PRO A 608 14.50 26.65 14.17
N LYS A 609 13.93 25.85 13.25
CA LYS A 609 12.84 24.91 13.57
C LYS A 609 13.31 23.79 14.50
N LEU A 610 14.54 23.29 14.30
CA LEU A 610 15.13 22.26 15.15
C LEU A 610 15.56 22.84 16.50
N GLU A 611 16.09 24.07 16.53
CA GLU A 611 16.41 24.78 17.77
C GLU A 611 15.16 24.97 18.64
N GLU A 612 14.05 25.45 18.05
CA GLU A 612 12.79 25.58 18.77
C GLU A 612 12.26 24.22 19.25
N LEU A 613 12.37 23.17 18.42
CA LEU A 613 12.00 21.81 18.83
C LEU A 613 12.86 21.32 20.01
N ALA A 614 14.18 21.55 19.98
CA ALA A 614 15.08 21.18 21.07
C ALA A 614 14.74 21.95 22.35
N CYS A 615 14.46 23.25 22.24
CA CYS A 615 14.05 24.08 23.36
C CYS A 615 12.77 23.56 24.01
N ILE A 616 11.74 23.27 23.20
CA ILE A 616 10.46 22.71 23.68
C ILE A 616 10.68 21.38 24.40
N LEU A 617 11.52 20.50 23.85
CA LEU A 617 11.81 19.20 24.46
C LEU A 617 12.61 19.36 25.76
N ASP A 618 13.70 20.10 25.75
CA ASP A 618 14.55 20.33 26.93
C ASP A 618 13.75 20.99 28.07
N GLU A 619 12.93 22.01 27.79
CA GLU A 619 12.04 22.61 28.78
C GLU A 619 11.06 21.60 29.40
N ALA A 620 10.46 20.73 28.56
CA ALA A 620 9.51 19.73 29.03
C ALA A 620 10.15 18.66 29.92
N TYR A 621 11.33 18.16 29.53
CA TYR A 621 12.06 17.13 30.28
C TYR A 621 12.76 17.69 31.53
N ARG A 622 13.13 18.98 31.55
CA ARG A 622 13.59 19.65 32.78
C ARG A 622 12.47 19.84 33.80
N TYR A 623 11.28 20.23 33.33
CA TYR A 623 10.12 20.39 34.21
C TYR A 623 9.64 19.04 34.77
N ASN A 624 9.59 18.01 33.92
CA ASN A 624 9.27 16.65 34.34
C ASN A 624 10.13 15.63 33.55
N PRO A 625 11.16 15.03 34.17
CA PRO A 625 12.02 14.04 33.51
C PRO A 625 11.30 12.75 33.08
N GLN A 626 10.11 12.48 33.64
CA GLN A 626 9.26 11.33 33.30
C GLN A 626 8.25 11.67 32.19
N THR A 627 8.41 12.79 31.50
CA THR A 627 7.56 13.20 30.37
C THR A 627 7.61 12.14 29.27
N HIS A 628 6.44 11.68 28.84
CA HIS A 628 6.29 10.97 27.57
C HIS A 628 5.94 11.94 26.45
N THR A 629 6.73 11.91 25.38
CA THR A 629 6.58 12.80 24.23
C THR A 629 6.25 12.02 22.96
N LEU A 630 5.28 12.51 22.20
CA LEU A 630 4.96 12.02 20.86
C LEU A 630 5.16 13.16 19.85
N VAL A 631 6.09 12.98 18.91
CA VAL A 631 6.42 13.94 17.85
C VAL A 631 5.87 13.43 16.53
N PHE A 632 5.00 14.20 15.87
CA PHE A 632 4.48 13.90 14.54
C PHE A 632 5.30 14.62 13.47
N ALA A 633 5.75 13.88 12.46
CA ALA A 633 6.44 14.41 11.29
C ALA A 633 5.78 13.93 9.98
N LYS A 634 5.95 14.72 8.92
CA LYS A 634 5.23 14.50 7.64
C LYS A 634 5.68 13.24 6.89
N THR A 635 6.98 12.97 6.82
CA THR A 635 7.56 11.91 5.97
C THR A 635 8.42 10.94 6.77
N ARG A 636 8.63 9.73 6.25
CA ARG A 636 9.49 8.72 6.87
C ARG A 636 10.95 9.17 6.93
N ALA A 637 11.44 9.79 5.85
CA ALA A 637 12.77 10.37 5.79
C ALA A 637 12.98 11.43 6.89
N LEU A 638 11.97 12.29 7.12
CA LEU A 638 12.03 13.29 8.17
C LEU A 638 12.02 12.66 9.57
N VAL A 639 11.23 11.60 9.81
CA VAL A 639 11.26 10.85 11.08
C VAL A 639 12.66 10.30 11.36
N ALA A 640 13.31 9.71 10.36
CA ALA A 640 14.67 9.19 10.48
C ALA A 640 15.71 10.30 10.70
N ALA A 641 15.60 11.42 9.99
CA ALA A 641 16.48 12.57 10.16
C ALA A 641 16.33 13.20 11.56
N LEU A 642 15.11 13.38 12.04
CA LEU A 642 14.83 13.89 13.39
C LEU A 642 15.40 12.95 14.46
N LYS A 643 15.29 11.63 14.29
CA LYS A 643 15.90 10.67 15.22
C LYS A 643 17.42 10.88 15.29
N LYS A 644 18.12 10.87 14.14
CA LYS A 644 19.57 11.07 14.08
C LYS A 644 19.99 12.39 14.70
N TRP A 645 19.25 13.45 14.43
CA TRP A 645 19.49 14.77 15.02
C TRP A 645 19.32 14.76 16.54
N MET A 646 18.23 14.18 17.06
CA MET A 646 18.00 14.08 18.51
C MET A 646 19.08 13.26 19.21
N GLU A 647 19.53 12.15 18.62
CA GLU A 647 20.62 11.32 19.17
C GLU A 647 21.97 12.04 19.17
N ALA A 648 22.22 12.93 18.19
CA ALA A 648 23.44 13.71 18.09
C ALA A 648 23.42 15.01 18.91
N ASN A 649 22.24 15.49 19.34
CA ASN A 649 22.09 16.77 20.01
C ASN A 649 22.49 16.68 21.49
N PRO A 650 23.51 17.42 21.97
CA PRO A 650 23.97 17.37 23.35
C PRO A 650 22.87 17.69 24.39
N LEU A 651 21.96 18.62 24.05
CA LEU A 651 20.86 19.01 24.94
C LEU A 651 19.87 17.86 25.17
N LEU A 652 19.70 16.98 24.18
CA LEU A 652 18.75 15.88 24.20
C LEU A 652 19.41 14.52 24.50
N SER A 653 20.70 14.50 24.84
CA SER A 653 21.49 13.28 25.11
C SER A 653 20.92 12.37 26.21
N HIS A 654 20.09 12.92 27.09
CA HIS A 654 19.39 12.19 28.16
C HIS A 654 18.08 11.52 27.69
N ILE A 655 17.68 11.74 26.43
CA ILE A 655 16.44 11.24 25.83
C ILE A 655 16.82 10.23 24.75
N LYS A 656 16.21 9.04 24.80
CA LYS A 656 16.34 8.04 23.75
C LYS A 656 15.12 8.07 22.83
N PRO A 657 15.23 8.55 21.57
CA PRO A 657 14.13 8.62 20.62
C PRO A 657 13.90 7.28 19.90
N ASP A 658 12.64 6.85 19.82
CA ASP A 658 12.20 5.76 18.94
C ASP A 658 11.32 6.26 17.80
N MET A 659 11.09 5.40 16.81
CA MET A 659 10.33 5.74 15.60
C MET A 659 9.12 4.82 15.42
N LEU A 660 7.98 5.39 15.02
CA LEU A 660 6.78 4.65 14.63
C LEU A 660 6.32 5.08 13.23
N MET A 661 6.68 4.29 12.22
CA MET A 661 6.35 4.55 10.82
C MET A 661 5.35 3.51 10.29
N GLY A 662 4.66 3.87 9.21
CA GLY A 662 3.61 3.01 8.64
C GLY A 662 4.11 1.70 8.08
N ARG A 663 3.17 0.78 7.84
CA ARG A 663 3.47 -0.54 7.30
C ARG A 663 4.21 -0.40 5.97
N THR A 664 5.22 -1.24 5.83
CA THR A 664 5.81 -1.64 4.56
C THR A 664 6.01 -3.13 4.73
N LEU A 665 5.50 -3.92 3.78
CA LEU A 665 5.50 -5.36 3.89
C LEU A 665 6.94 -5.81 4.20
N GLN A 666 7.04 -6.54 5.30
CA GLN A 666 8.16 -7.34 5.80
C GLN A 666 9.59 -6.87 5.48
N CYS A 667 10.18 -6.06 6.37
CA CYS A 667 11.63 -5.95 6.49
C CYS A 667 12.05 -6.31 7.91
N PHE A 668 12.54 -7.55 8.11
CA PHE A 668 12.83 -8.09 9.43
C PHE A 668 14.24 -7.71 9.91
N PHE A 669 15.18 -7.38 9.03
CA PHE A 669 16.52 -6.97 9.41
C PHE A 669 17.18 -6.11 8.30
N LEU A 670 17.86 -5.03 8.69
CA LEU A 670 18.94 -4.37 7.93
C LEU A 670 18.57 -3.39 6.79
N THR A 671 18.26 -2.13 7.14
CA THR A 671 18.74 -0.98 6.35
C THR A 671 19.21 0.13 7.29
N GLN A 672 20.52 0.20 7.55
CA GLN A 672 21.14 1.31 8.29
C GLN A 672 21.26 2.60 7.45
N SER A 673 20.94 2.57 6.14
CA SER A 673 20.91 3.76 5.30
C SER A 673 19.54 4.47 5.37
N LEU A 674 19.47 5.52 6.19
CA LEU A 674 18.46 6.59 6.20
C LEU A 674 16.96 6.23 5.99
N GLY A 675 16.47 5.14 6.60
CA GLY A 675 15.10 5.06 7.12
C GLY A 675 13.92 5.22 6.14
N THR A 676 14.11 4.94 4.84
CA THR A 676 13.03 5.02 3.84
C THR A 676 12.07 3.81 3.87
N ALA A 677 12.50 2.68 4.44
CA ALA A 677 11.66 1.49 4.62
C ALA A 677 10.71 1.65 5.83
N GLY A 678 9.43 1.28 5.66
CA GLY A 678 8.45 1.29 6.76
C GLY A 678 8.64 0.15 7.75
N MET A 679 7.71 0.00 8.69
CA MET A 679 7.84 -0.93 9.82
C MET A 679 6.89 -2.13 9.72
N THR A 680 7.33 -3.29 10.21
CA THR A 680 6.46 -4.47 10.35
C THR A 680 5.53 -4.33 11.56
N LEU A 681 4.41 -5.06 11.57
CA LEU A 681 3.48 -5.06 12.72
C LEU A 681 4.14 -5.52 14.03
N PRO A 682 4.95 -6.60 14.07
CA PRO A 682 5.66 -6.99 15.29
C PRO A 682 6.61 -5.92 15.80
N MET A 683 7.32 -5.20 14.90
CA MET A 683 8.20 -4.10 15.29
C MET A 683 7.41 -2.92 15.86
N GLN A 684 6.31 -2.52 15.20
CA GLN A 684 5.44 -1.46 15.72
C GLN A 684 4.92 -1.83 17.11
N LYS A 685 4.46 -3.06 17.30
CA LYS A 685 3.99 -3.57 18.60
C LYS A 685 5.10 -3.57 19.65
N GLY A 686 6.29 -4.07 19.31
CA GLY A 686 7.44 -4.07 20.22
C GLY A 686 7.84 -2.66 20.67
N ILE A 687 7.84 -1.67 19.76
CA ILE A 687 8.11 -0.27 20.11
C ILE A 687 7.01 0.33 20.97
N LEU A 688 5.74 0.05 20.66
CA LEU A 688 4.61 0.50 21.47
C LEU A 688 4.64 -0.10 22.88
N ASP A 689 5.00 -1.38 23.02
CA ASP A 689 5.14 -2.05 24.31
C ASP A 689 6.35 -1.52 25.10
N ALA A 690 7.46 -1.24 24.42
CA ALA A 690 8.63 -0.58 25.02
C ALA A 690 8.28 0.82 25.53
N PHE A 691 7.55 1.60 24.74
CA PHE A 691 7.05 2.93 25.08
C PHE A 691 5.98 2.92 26.20
N LYS A 692 5.26 1.81 26.39
CA LYS A 692 4.32 1.61 27.51
C LYS A 692 4.97 1.19 28.80
N SER A 693 6.05 0.41 28.73
CA SER A 693 6.67 -0.18 29.92
C SER A 693 7.62 0.77 30.67
N ASN A 694 7.85 1.99 30.18
CA ASN A 694 8.75 3.01 30.74
C ASN A 694 10.22 2.57 30.92
N LYS A 695 10.63 1.45 30.29
CA LYS A 695 11.95 0.87 30.53
C LYS A 695 13.06 1.53 29.71
N ASP A 696 12.80 1.88 28.45
CA ASP A 696 13.88 2.28 27.52
C ASP A 696 13.62 3.54 26.66
N SER A 697 12.37 3.96 26.44
CA SER A 697 12.03 5.02 25.49
C SER A 697 10.89 5.90 25.97
N ARG A 698 11.12 7.22 25.99
CA ARG A 698 10.15 8.23 26.43
C ARG A 698 9.74 9.20 25.33
N LEU A 699 10.40 9.13 24.18
CA LEU A 699 10.09 9.96 23.01
C LEU A 699 9.84 9.08 21.80
N LEU A 700 8.65 9.19 21.22
CA LEU A 700 8.29 8.52 19.98
C LEU A 700 8.11 9.53 18.85
N ILE A 701 8.82 9.32 17.75
CA ILE A 701 8.68 10.11 16.51
C ILE A 701 7.85 9.29 15.52
N ALA A 702 6.69 9.79 15.13
CA ALA A 702 5.72 9.05 14.33
C ALA A 702 5.29 9.81 13.07
N THR A 703 4.91 9.05 12.03
CA THR A 703 4.11 9.59 10.93
C THR A 703 2.61 9.52 11.29
N SER A 704 1.73 9.75 10.31
CA SER A 704 0.25 9.66 10.43
C SER A 704 -0.31 8.32 10.94
N VAL A 705 0.54 7.33 11.19
CA VAL A 705 0.15 6.02 11.69
C VAL A 705 -0.31 6.09 13.14
N ALA A 706 0.26 7.02 13.91
CA ALA A 706 -0.16 7.30 15.28
C ALA A 706 -1.41 8.19 15.38
N ASP A 707 -1.95 8.72 14.26
CA ASP A 707 -3.12 9.62 14.27
C ASP A 707 -4.30 8.93 14.96
N GLU A 708 -4.63 7.70 14.54
CA GLU A 708 -5.92 7.06 14.86
C GLU A 708 -5.81 5.60 15.25
N GLY A 709 -6.64 5.20 16.22
CA GLY A 709 -6.94 3.80 16.54
C GLY A 709 -5.90 3.05 17.36
N ILE A 710 -4.61 3.33 17.19
CA ILE A 710 -3.55 2.63 17.93
C ILE A 710 -3.52 3.11 19.39
N ASP A 711 -3.47 2.18 20.35
CA ASP A 711 -3.28 2.52 21.76
C ASP A 711 -1.83 2.80 22.09
N ILE A 712 -1.57 4.08 22.34
CA ILE A 712 -0.29 4.66 22.74
C ILE A 712 -0.41 5.05 24.22
N SER A 713 0.70 4.97 24.96
CA SER A 713 0.81 5.47 26.34
C SER A 713 0.28 6.89 26.47
N GLU A 714 -0.13 7.28 27.68
CA GLU A 714 -0.54 8.65 27.94
C GLU A 714 0.66 9.59 27.79
N CYS A 715 0.60 10.49 26.81
CA CYS A 715 1.67 11.46 26.58
C CYS A 715 1.44 12.73 27.40
N ASN A 716 2.53 13.27 27.95
CA ASN A 716 2.58 14.58 28.58
C ASN A 716 2.78 15.68 27.54
N LEU A 717 3.48 15.38 26.45
CA LEU A 717 3.74 16.32 25.37
C LEU A 717 3.41 15.70 24.01
N VAL A 718 2.62 16.40 23.21
CA VAL A 718 2.41 16.08 21.79
C VAL A 718 2.97 17.22 20.97
N VAL A 719 3.88 16.93 20.04
CA VAL A 719 4.48 17.92 19.14
C VAL A 719 4.08 17.61 17.71
N LEU A 720 3.46 18.57 17.03
CA LEU A 720 3.19 18.52 15.59
C LEU A 720 4.31 19.31 14.90
N TYR A 721 5.20 18.64 14.19
CA TYR A 721 6.35 19.28 13.52
C TYR A 721 6.08 19.39 12.02
N GLU A 722 5.80 20.60 11.54
CA GLU A 722 5.44 20.89 10.13
C GLU A 722 4.31 19.99 9.61
N TYR A 723 3.34 19.69 10.47
CA TYR A 723 2.36 18.63 10.25
C TYR A 723 0.96 19.19 9.98
N PHE A 724 0.46 19.02 8.76
CA PHE A 724 -0.85 19.52 8.36
C PHE A 724 -1.96 18.49 8.68
N VAL A 725 -2.99 18.90 9.43
CA VAL A 725 -4.10 18.04 9.85
C VAL A 725 -5.46 18.66 9.54
N ASN A 726 -6.45 17.80 9.29
CA ASN A 726 -7.86 18.18 9.27
C ASN A 726 -8.44 18.20 10.71
N VAL A 727 -9.67 18.69 10.88
CA VAL A 727 -10.30 18.84 12.21
C VAL A 727 -10.42 17.51 12.98
N THR A 728 -10.77 16.42 12.31
CA THR A 728 -10.92 15.09 12.94
C THR A 728 -9.59 14.60 13.50
N LYS A 729 -8.54 14.63 12.66
CA LYS A 729 -7.18 14.24 13.04
C LYS A 729 -6.60 15.16 14.10
N MET A 730 -6.83 16.47 14.01
CA MET A 730 -6.41 17.43 15.04
C MET A 730 -6.98 17.02 16.40
N ILE A 731 -8.27 16.70 16.49
CA ILE A 731 -8.92 16.29 17.73
C ILE A 731 -8.34 14.96 18.25
N GLN A 732 -8.12 13.98 17.37
CA GLN A 732 -7.58 12.66 17.74
C GLN A 732 -6.13 12.74 18.21
N VAL A 733 -5.26 13.47 17.48
CA VAL A 733 -3.85 13.65 17.82
C VAL A 733 -3.70 14.43 19.12
N ARG A 734 -4.47 15.51 19.29
CA ARG A 734 -4.52 16.25 20.55
C ARG A 734 -4.94 15.36 21.72
N GLY A 735 -5.87 14.42 21.48
CA GLY A 735 -6.29 13.42 22.47
C GLY A 735 -5.25 12.36 22.83
N ARG A 736 -4.06 12.36 22.19
CA ARG A 736 -2.90 11.56 22.64
C ARG A 736 -2.19 12.21 23.82
N GLY A 737 -2.25 13.54 23.92
CA GLY A 737 -1.84 14.30 25.10
C GLY A 737 -2.94 14.20 26.15
N ARG A 738 -2.82 13.22 27.04
CA ARG A 738 -3.91 12.88 27.98
C ARG A 738 -3.45 12.61 29.40
N ALA A 739 -2.14 12.76 29.65
CA ALA A 739 -1.59 12.80 31.00
C ALA A 739 -1.97 14.11 31.70
N LYS A 740 -1.82 14.15 33.03
CA LYS A 740 -2.06 15.37 33.80
C LYS A 740 -1.13 16.50 33.29
N ASP A 741 -1.71 17.69 33.12
CA ASP A 741 -1.04 18.90 32.64
C ASP A 741 -0.37 18.75 31.26
N SER A 742 -0.91 17.86 30.41
CA SER A 742 -0.38 17.64 29.07
C SER A 742 -0.47 18.86 28.17
N LYS A 743 0.50 19.03 27.26
CA LYS A 743 0.55 20.12 26.28
C LYS A 743 0.57 19.57 24.86
N CYS A 744 -0.08 20.29 23.95
CA CYS A 744 -0.01 20.02 22.50
C CYS A 744 0.62 21.24 21.82
N ILE A 745 1.74 21.07 21.14
CA ILE A 745 2.49 22.17 20.52
C ILE A 745 2.63 21.92 19.03
N HIS A 746 2.24 22.88 18.21
CA HIS A 746 2.41 22.83 16.77
C HIS A 746 3.55 23.76 16.35
N VAL A 747 4.68 23.19 15.97
CA VAL A 747 5.86 23.90 15.48
C VAL A 747 5.75 24.03 13.96
N THR A 748 5.67 25.26 13.45
CA THR A 748 5.60 25.50 12.01
C THR A 748 6.20 26.84 11.62
N SER A 749 6.73 26.89 10.41
CA SER A 749 7.20 28.09 9.72
C SER A 749 6.22 28.58 8.65
N LYS A 750 5.11 27.87 8.42
CA LYS A 750 4.13 28.14 7.37
C LYS A 750 2.93 28.88 7.95
N THR A 751 2.64 30.06 7.42
CA THR A 751 1.44 30.84 7.79
C THR A 751 0.17 30.06 7.50
N GLU A 752 0.12 29.31 6.40
CA GLU A 752 -0.99 28.44 6.01
C GLU A 752 -1.35 27.42 7.10
N VAL A 753 -0.35 26.86 7.80
CA VAL A 753 -0.57 25.89 8.88
C VAL A 753 -1.16 26.58 10.11
N VAL A 754 -0.70 27.80 10.44
CA VAL A 754 -1.25 28.62 11.52
C VAL A 754 -2.71 28.96 11.25
N GLU A 755 -3.03 29.34 10.02
CA GLU A 755 -4.40 29.65 9.58
C GLU A 755 -5.30 28.41 9.58
N ASN A 756 -4.78 27.27 9.11
CA ASN A 756 -5.49 26.00 9.14
C ASN A 756 -5.81 25.55 10.58
N GLU A 757 -4.90 25.73 11.54
CA GLU A 757 -5.17 25.40 12.94
C GLU A 757 -6.27 26.30 13.55
N LYS A 758 -6.29 27.59 13.19
CA LYS A 758 -7.38 28.49 13.58
C LYS A 758 -8.70 28.04 12.95
N HIS A 759 -8.67 27.66 11.67
CA HIS A 759 -9.84 27.18 10.96
C HIS A 759 -10.37 25.85 11.53
N ASN A 760 -9.48 24.92 11.91
CA ASN A 760 -9.86 23.66 12.54
C ASN A 760 -10.48 23.88 13.93
N ARG A 761 -9.97 24.83 14.72
CA ARG A 761 -10.59 25.22 16.00
C ARG A 761 -12.01 25.75 15.79
N TYR A 762 -12.20 26.64 14.82
CA TYR A 762 -13.52 27.14 14.45
C TYR A 762 -14.45 25.99 14.00
N LYS A 763 -13.95 25.04 13.21
CA LYS A 763 -14.71 23.85 12.80
C LYS A 763 -15.08 22.95 13.97
N GLU A 764 -14.21 22.77 14.96
CA GLU A 764 -14.53 22.02 16.19
C GLU A 764 -15.64 22.71 17.00
N GLU A 765 -15.57 24.03 17.18
CA GLU A 765 -16.60 24.82 17.86
C GLU A 765 -17.95 24.73 17.14
N MET A 766 -17.93 24.93 15.82
CA MET A 766 -19.11 24.81 14.96
C MET A 766 -19.73 23.41 15.01
N MET A 767 -18.91 22.36 15.04
CA MET A 767 -19.35 20.97 15.22
C MET A 767 -20.05 20.79 16.56
N ASN A 768 -19.45 21.24 17.66
CA ASN A 768 -20.03 21.10 19.00
C ASN A 768 -21.36 21.86 19.12
N GLU A 769 -21.44 23.08 18.58
CA GLU A 769 -22.68 23.86 18.56
C GLU A 769 -23.76 23.18 17.70
N ALA A 770 -23.39 22.60 16.55
CA ALA A 770 -24.32 21.84 15.72
C ALA A 770 -24.86 20.59 16.44
N ILE A 771 -23.99 19.84 17.13
CA ILE A 771 -24.40 18.68 17.94
C ILE A 771 -25.35 19.12 19.06
N GLU A 772 -25.04 20.20 19.78
CA GLU A 772 -25.88 20.70 20.86
C GLU A 772 -27.27 21.12 20.35
N LYS A 773 -27.33 21.81 19.20
CA LYS A 773 -28.61 22.15 18.55
C LYS A 773 -29.41 20.91 18.16
N LEU A 774 -28.75 19.88 17.61
CA LEU A 774 -29.39 18.61 17.25
C LEU A 774 -29.90 17.84 18.47
N GLN A 775 -29.14 17.82 19.56
CA GLN A 775 -29.54 17.17 20.82
C GLN A 775 -30.73 17.87 21.51
N ASN A 776 -31.03 19.12 21.14
CA ASN A 776 -32.20 19.86 21.64
C ASN A 776 -33.43 19.70 20.73
N TRP A 777 -33.32 19.00 19.60
CA TRP A 777 -34.49 18.64 18.79
C TRP A 777 -35.31 17.56 19.50
N ASP A 778 -36.62 17.58 19.30
CA ASP A 778 -37.45 16.46 19.72
C ASP A 778 -37.13 15.20 18.90
N GLU A 779 -37.29 14.04 19.52
CA GLU A 779 -36.97 12.74 18.92
C GLU A 779 -37.73 12.49 17.60
N THR A 780 -38.96 13.01 17.49
CA THR A 780 -39.76 12.82 16.26
C THR A 780 -39.21 13.65 15.10
N THR A 781 -38.75 14.88 15.35
CA THR A 781 -38.14 15.75 14.35
C THR A 781 -36.80 15.19 13.89
N PHE A 782 -35.95 14.75 14.82
CA PHE A 782 -34.67 14.14 14.47
C PHE A 782 -34.86 12.87 13.64
N THR A 783 -35.69 11.94 14.12
CA THR A 783 -35.98 10.68 13.41
C THR A 783 -36.57 10.92 12.02
N ARG A 784 -37.47 11.90 11.88
CA ARG A 784 -38.04 12.28 10.58
C ARG A 784 -36.98 12.84 9.63
N LYS A 785 -36.11 13.74 10.10
CA LYS A 785 -35.02 14.29 9.29
C LYS A 785 -34.07 13.18 8.80
N ILE A 786 -33.73 12.24 9.68
CA ILE A 786 -32.90 11.08 9.34
C ILE A 786 -33.58 10.20 8.29
N HIS A 787 -34.86 9.87 8.49
CA HIS A 787 -35.65 9.10 7.55
C HIS A 787 -35.75 9.79 6.18
N ASP A 788 -35.99 11.10 6.14
CA ASP A 788 -36.07 11.87 4.89
C ASP A 788 -34.76 11.84 4.11
N LEU A 789 -33.61 11.89 4.80
CA LEU A 789 -32.30 11.76 4.18
C LEU A 789 -32.06 10.35 3.63
N GLN A 790 -32.42 9.31 4.38
CA GLN A 790 -32.35 7.92 3.91
C GLN A 790 -33.22 7.71 2.67
N MET A 791 -34.44 8.27 2.65
CA MET A 791 -35.34 8.21 1.49
C MET A 791 -34.79 8.97 0.29
N LYS A 792 -34.25 10.16 0.50
CA LYS A 792 -33.59 10.93 -0.57
C LYS A 792 -32.44 10.13 -1.18
N GLU A 793 -31.63 9.49 -0.34
CA GLU A 793 -30.52 8.69 -0.83
C GLU A 793 -30.97 7.40 -1.52
N LYS A 794 -31.96 6.70 -0.98
CA LYS A 794 -32.60 5.55 -1.63
C LYS A 794 -33.12 5.93 -3.01
N VAL A 795 -33.83 7.05 -3.14
CA VAL A 795 -34.33 7.55 -4.43
C VAL A 795 -33.18 7.84 -5.39
N LEU A 796 -32.10 8.49 -4.95
CA LEU A 796 -30.93 8.75 -5.79
C LEU A 796 -30.23 7.46 -6.23
N ARG A 797 -30.12 6.48 -5.33
CA ARG A 797 -29.53 5.16 -5.62
C ARG A 797 -30.42 4.37 -6.57
N ASP A 798 -31.73 4.35 -6.35
CA ASP A 798 -32.71 3.69 -7.22
C ASP A 798 -32.78 4.38 -8.58
N PHE A 799 -32.63 5.71 -8.64
CA PHE A 799 -32.51 6.46 -9.88
C PHE A 799 -31.19 6.17 -10.58
N LYS A 800 -30.08 5.97 -9.87
CA LYS A 800 -28.84 5.47 -10.47
C LYS A 800 -29.02 4.03 -10.97
N LYS A 801 -29.61 3.12 -10.18
CA LYS A 801 -29.95 1.76 -10.61
C LYS A 801 -30.86 1.75 -11.85
N LYS A 802 -31.82 2.69 -11.95
CA LYS A 802 -32.73 2.84 -13.11
C LYS A 802 -32.13 3.64 -14.29
N GLY A 803 -31.25 4.59 -14.00
CA GLY A 803 -30.64 5.56 -14.92
C GLY A 803 -29.27 5.13 -15.43
N THR A 804 -28.72 4.02 -14.93
CA THR A 804 -27.60 3.29 -15.56
C THR A 804 -28.11 2.48 -16.75
N ARG A 805 -28.89 3.10 -17.63
CA ARG A 805 -28.74 2.85 -19.05
C ARG A 805 -27.82 3.97 -19.51
N CYS A 806 -26.51 3.70 -19.51
CA CYS A 806 -25.53 4.58 -20.15
C CYS A 806 -26.12 5.09 -21.46
N GLN A 807 -26.07 6.41 -21.70
CA GLN A 807 -26.26 6.92 -23.05
C GLN A 807 -25.33 6.10 -23.95
N VAL A 808 -25.92 5.27 -24.81
CA VAL A 808 -25.17 4.51 -25.78
C VAL A 808 -24.51 5.58 -26.65
N VAL A 809 -23.20 5.74 -26.51
CA VAL A 809 -22.44 6.63 -27.38
C VAL A 809 -22.62 6.07 -28.79
N GLU A 810 -23.40 6.77 -29.62
CA GLU A 810 -23.64 6.38 -31.00
C GLU A 810 -22.32 6.37 -31.77
N GLY A 811 -22.09 5.31 -32.56
CA GLY A 811 -20.87 5.08 -33.32
C GLY A 811 -20.34 3.66 -33.14
N LYS A 812 -19.95 3.02 -34.25
CA LYS A 812 -19.42 1.65 -34.24
C LYS A 812 -18.03 1.67 -33.62
N LYS A 813 -17.80 0.81 -32.62
CA LYS A 813 -16.51 0.72 -31.94
C LYS A 813 -15.97 -0.71 -32.03
N ASN A 814 -14.66 -0.79 -32.17
CA ASN A 814 -13.94 -2.05 -32.22
C ASN A 814 -13.13 -2.22 -30.95
N LEU A 815 -13.13 -3.44 -30.40
CA LEU A 815 -12.14 -3.84 -29.42
C LEU A 815 -10.93 -4.40 -30.15
N LEU A 816 -9.76 -3.81 -29.88
CA LEU A 816 -8.46 -4.27 -30.33
C LEU A 816 -7.70 -4.83 -29.13
N CYS A 817 -6.86 -5.85 -29.31
CA CYS A 817 -6.01 -6.39 -28.26
C CYS A 817 -5.15 -5.29 -27.61
N GLY A 818 -5.17 -5.16 -26.28
CA GLY A 818 -4.43 -4.14 -25.54
C GLY A 818 -2.92 -4.12 -25.86
N LYS A 819 -2.34 -5.32 -26.01
CA LYS A 819 -0.91 -5.56 -26.24
C LYS A 819 -0.47 -5.48 -27.71
N CYS A 820 -1.18 -6.14 -28.64
CA CYS A 820 -0.75 -6.21 -30.05
C CYS A 820 -1.67 -5.51 -31.05
N LYS A 821 -2.75 -4.87 -30.57
CA LYS A 821 -3.77 -4.18 -31.37
C LYS A 821 -4.51 -5.04 -32.40
N ALA A 822 -4.36 -6.36 -32.36
CA ALA A 822 -5.13 -7.26 -33.23
C ALA A 822 -6.64 -7.15 -32.94
N TYR A 823 -7.46 -7.14 -34.00
CA TYR A 823 -8.92 -7.01 -33.88
C TYR A 823 -9.54 -8.17 -33.10
N ALA A 824 -10.35 -7.85 -32.10
CA ALA A 824 -11.02 -8.81 -31.24
C ALA A 824 -12.50 -8.97 -31.62
N CYS A 825 -13.33 -7.95 -31.38
CA CYS A 825 -14.76 -7.97 -31.72
C CYS A 825 -15.33 -6.56 -31.90
N SER A 826 -16.54 -6.46 -32.45
CA SER A 826 -17.32 -5.22 -32.40
C SER A 826 -17.88 -5.05 -30.99
N THR A 827 -18.11 -3.81 -30.55
CA THR A 827 -18.91 -3.56 -29.35
C THR A 827 -20.35 -4.09 -29.49
N ASP A 828 -20.85 -4.22 -30.72
CA ASP A 828 -22.19 -4.77 -31.01
C ASP A 828 -22.33 -6.25 -30.65
N ASP A 829 -21.21 -6.97 -30.56
CA ASP A 829 -21.15 -8.40 -30.25
C ASP A 829 -21.13 -8.66 -28.74
N ILE A 830 -20.98 -7.61 -27.92
CA ILE A 830 -20.83 -7.70 -26.47
C ILE A 830 -22.20 -7.77 -25.79
N ARG A 831 -22.35 -8.65 -24.80
CA ARG A 831 -23.52 -8.76 -23.92
C ARG A 831 -23.07 -8.75 -22.47
N VAL A 832 -23.90 -8.21 -21.59
CA VAL A 832 -23.64 -8.13 -20.15
C VAL A 832 -24.42 -9.22 -19.42
N ILE A 833 -23.76 -9.93 -18.51
CA ILE A 833 -24.31 -10.99 -17.66
C ILE A 833 -24.22 -10.53 -16.21
N LYS A 834 -25.36 -10.54 -15.48
CA LYS A 834 -25.46 -10.09 -14.08
C LYS A 834 -24.82 -8.70 -13.85
N GLU A 835 -24.99 -7.79 -14.81
CA GLU A 835 -24.56 -6.37 -14.76
C GLU A 835 -23.04 -6.12 -14.67
N SER A 836 -22.19 -7.15 -14.55
CA SER A 836 -20.76 -7.00 -14.26
C SER A 836 -19.85 -7.79 -15.23
N HIS A 837 -20.32 -8.93 -15.74
CA HIS A 837 -19.53 -9.77 -16.62
C HIS A 837 -19.89 -9.53 -18.08
N HIS A 838 -18.88 -9.29 -18.91
CA HIS A 838 -19.08 -8.96 -20.33
C HIS A 838 -18.66 -10.16 -21.18
N THR A 839 -19.58 -10.70 -21.98
CA THR A 839 -19.34 -11.82 -22.90
C THR A 839 -19.45 -11.34 -24.34
N VAL A 840 -18.73 -12.00 -25.24
CA VAL A 840 -18.88 -11.76 -26.69
C VAL A 840 -19.68 -12.90 -27.30
N LEU A 841 -20.71 -12.58 -28.07
CA LEU A 841 -21.49 -13.55 -28.85
C LEU A 841 -20.95 -13.64 -30.28
N GLY A 842 -20.93 -14.84 -30.84
CA GLY A 842 -20.54 -15.09 -32.23
C GLY A 842 -19.37 -16.06 -32.35
N GLU A 843 -19.50 -16.99 -33.29
CA GLU A 843 -18.48 -18.04 -33.54
C GLU A 843 -17.16 -17.45 -34.03
N ALA A 844 -17.20 -16.34 -34.78
CA ALA A 844 -16.00 -15.65 -35.26
C ALA A 844 -15.09 -15.13 -34.13
N PHE A 845 -15.63 -14.88 -32.94
CA PHE A 845 -14.81 -14.49 -31.79
C PHE A 845 -14.04 -15.69 -31.22
N LYS A 846 -14.62 -16.90 -31.25
CA LYS A 846 -13.95 -18.13 -30.78
C LYS A 846 -12.71 -18.46 -31.59
N GLU A 847 -12.71 -18.10 -32.87
CA GLU A 847 -11.55 -18.26 -33.73
C GLU A 847 -10.43 -17.28 -33.40
N ARG A 848 -10.65 -16.25 -32.59
CA ARG A 848 -9.68 -15.16 -32.33
C ARG A 848 -9.00 -15.24 -30.97
N TYR A 849 -9.36 -16.24 -30.16
CA TYR A 849 -8.72 -16.51 -28.89
C TYR A 849 -8.31 -17.98 -28.76
N ILE A 850 -7.34 -18.23 -27.88
CA ILE A 850 -6.97 -19.58 -27.45
C ILE A 850 -7.20 -19.71 -25.94
N THR A 851 -7.54 -20.91 -25.49
CA THR A 851 -7.80 -21.20 -24.08
C THR A 851 -6.66 -22.00 -23.46
N LYS A 852 -6.35 -21.72 -22.20
CA LYS A 852 -5.39 -22.48 -21.39
C LYS A 852 -6.00 -22.86 -20.03
N PRO A 853 -5.72 -24.04 -19.48
CA PRO A 853 -6.27 -24.47 -18.19
C PRO A 853 -6.03 -23.42 -17.09
N HIS A 854 -7.06 -23.12 -16.30
CA HIS A 854 -6.92 -22.19 -15.17
C HIS A 854 -6.27 -22.91 -13.98
N HIS A 855 -5.19 -22.36 -13.42
CA HIS A 855 -4.36 -23.00 -12.39
C HIS A 855 -5.03 -23.15 -11.00
N LYS A 856 -6.13 -22.42 -10.76
CA LYS A 856 -7.03 -22.60 -9.61
C LYS A 856 -8.48 -22.46 -10.10
N PRO A 857 -9.21 -23.54 -10.42
CA PRO A 857 -10.60 -23.46 -10.85
C PRO A 857 -11.48 -23.13 -9.64
N VAL A 858 -11.55 -21.85 -9.30
CA VAL A 858 -12.40 -21.35 -8.22
C VAL A 858 -13.80 -21.14 -8.76
N GLN A 859 -14.79 -21.69 -8.07
CA GLN A 859 -16.19 -21.39 -8.30
C GLN A 859 -16.51 -20.09 -7.56
N PHE A 860 -17.01 -19.09 -8.28
CA PHE A 860 -17.48 -17.86 -7.69
C PHE A 860 -18.89 -17.60 -8.24
N ASP A 861 -19.86 -17.43 -7.35
CA ASP A 861 -21.28 -17.36 -7.71
C ASP A 861 -21.69 -18.60 -8.57
N CYS A 862 -22.42 -18.41 -9.68
CA CYS A 862 -22.78 -19.47 -10.64
C CYS A 862 -21.80 -19.62 -11.82
N PHE A 863 -20.61 -19.04 -11.72
CA PHE A 863 -19.55 -19.18 -12.71
C PHE A 863 -18.50 -20.16 -12.21
N GLN A 864 -18.27 -21.21 -13.00
CA GLN A 864 -17.14 -22.09 -12.80
C GLN A 864 -16.06 -21.74 -13.81
N LYS A 865 -14.93 -21.19 -13.32
CA LYS A 865 -13.77 -20.89 -14.17
C LYS A 865 -13.24 -22.19 -14.78
N LYS A 866 -13.10 -22.23 -16.10
CA LYS A 866 -12.50 -23.36 -16.80
C LYS A 866 -11.09 -23.04 -17.27
N CYS A 867 -10.99 -22.09 -18.20
CA CYS A 867 -9.73 -21.80 -18.87
C CYS A 867 -9.52 -20.29 -18.96
N LYS A 868 -8.28 -19.82 -18.89
CA LYS A 868 -7.94 -18.45 -19.29
C LYS A 868 -7.99 -18.31 -20.80
N MET A 869 -8.50 -17.18 -21.27
CA MET A 869 -8.66 -16.83 -22.68
C MET A 869 -7.60 -15.81 -23.07
N HIS A 870 -6.84 -16.11 -24.12
CA HIS A 870 -5.75 -15.26 -24.59
C HIS A 870 -5.93 -14.93 -26.06
N CYS A 871 -5.40 -13.78 -26.50
CA CYS A 871 -5.29 -13.44 -27.92
C CYS A 871 -4.69 -14.61 -28.71
N GLN A 872 -5.33 -15.02 -29.81
CA GLN A 872 -4.86 -16.12 -30.65
C GLN A 872 -3.51 -15.82 -31.31
N ASN A 873 -3.17 -14.55 -31.53
CA ASN A 873 -1.86 -14.18 -32.09
C ASN A 873 -0.75 -14.76 -31.20
N THR A 874 0.00 -15.70 -31.76
CA THR A 874 0.96 -16.58 -31.09
C THR A 874 2.11 -15.80 -30.43
N ASN A 875 2.47 -14.63 -30.97
CA ASN A 875 3.49 -13.73 -30.45
C ASN A 875 2.95 -12.78 -29.36
N CYS A 876 1.63 -12.68 -29.22
CA CYS A 876 0.98 -11.79 -28.26
C CYS A 876 0.54 -12.53 -27.00
N GLN A 877 -0.33 -13.53 -27.18
CA GLN A 877 -1.00 -14.30 -26.11
C GLN A 877 -1.46 -13.45 -24.92
N HIS A 878 -1.86 -12.20 -25.17
CA HIS A 878 -2.32 -11.31 -24.13
C HIS A 878 -3.62 -11.85 -23.53
N ASP A 879 -3.67 -11.90 -22.20
CA ASP A 879 -4.85 -12.37 -21.47
C ASP A 879 -6.03 -11.44 -21.75
N TRP A 880 -7.05 -11.99 -22.42
CA TRP A 880 -8.29 -11.32 -22.80
C TRP A 880 -9.40 -11.54 -21.78
N GLY A 881 -9.25 -12.54 -20.89
CA GLY A 881 -10.25 -12.91 -19.91
C GLY A 881 -10.28 -14.41 -19.64
N ILE A 882 -11.48 -14.96 -19.45
CA ILE A 882 -11.67 -16.37 -19.07
C ILE A 882 -12.81 -16.99 -19.86
N THR A 883 -12.78 -18.31 -19.97
CA THR A 883 -13.95 -19.12 -20.34
C THR A 883 -14.51 -19.74 -19.07
N VAL A 884 -15.83 -19.66 -18.95
CA VAL A 884 -16.56 -20.10 -17.76
C VAL A 884 -17.69 -21.03 -18.15
N LYS A 885 -18.02 -21.96 -17.26
CA LYS A 885 -19.33 -22.60 -17.29
C LYS A 885 -20.31 -21.71 -16.54
N TYR A 886 -21.42 -21.36 -17.18
CA TYR A 886 -22.51 -20.57 -16.65
C TYR A 886 -23.85 -21.21 -17.00
N LYS A 887 -24.57 -21.70 -15.98
CA LYS A 887 -25.80 -22.50 -16.16
C LYS A 887 -25.59 -23.68 -17.12
N THR A 888 -26.26 -23.67 -18.27
CA THR A 888 -26.18 -24.70 -19.32
C THR A 888 -25.05 -24.44 -20.32
N PHE A 889 -24.41 -23.27 -20.31
CA PHE A 889 -23.34 -22.93 -21.24
C PHE A 889 -21.98 -23.31 -20.66
N ASP A 890 -21.25 -24.18 -21.36
CA ASP A 890 -20.11 -24.88 -20.79
C ASP A 890 -18.74 -24.28 -21.16
N ASN A 891 -18.69 -23.23 -22.00
CA ASN A 891 -17.48 -22.51 -22.44
C ASN A 891 -17.79 -21.06 -22.87
N LEU A 892 -18.47 -20.30 -22.03
CA LEU A 892 -18.85 -18.92 -22.34
C LEU A 892 -17.63 -17.98 -22.17
N PRO A 893 -17.25 -17.15 -23.16
CA PRO A 893 -16.09 -16.28 -23.05
C PRO A 893 -16.44 -14.98 -22.32
N VAL A 894 -15.82 -14.74 -21.16
CA VAL A 894 -15.95 -13.49 -20.39
C VAL A 894 -14.68 -12.66 -20.56
N ILE A 895 -14.83 -11.44 -21.09
CA ILE A 895 -13.74 -10.51 -21.42
C ILE A 895 -13.60 -9.37 -20.39
N LYS A 896 -12.37 -8.85 -20.26
CA LYS A 896 -12.04 -7.69 -19.42
C LYS A 896 -11.62 -6.50 -20.30
N ILE A 897 -12.29 -5.33 -20.19
CA ILE A 897 -12.04 -4.20 -21.10
C ILE A 897 -10.60 -3.70 -21.06
N LYS A 898 -9.94 -3.72 -19.90
CA LYS A 898 -8.52 -3.34 -19.73
C LYS A 898 -7.55 -4.12 -20.62
N SER A 899 -7.97 -5.30 -21.10
CA SER A 899 -7.19 -6.11 -22.04
C SER A 899 -7.39 -5.71 -23.50
N PHE A 900 -8.19 -4.67 -23.74
CA PHE A 900 -8.52 -4.18 -25.06
C PHE A 900 -8.40 -2.66 -25.12
N VAL A 901 -8.05 -2.16 -26.30
CA VAL A 901 -8.18 -0.75 -26.64
C VAL A 901 -9.46 -0.58 -27.45
N VAL A 902 -10.24 0.43 -27.09
CA VAL A 902 -11.47 0.77 -27.79
C VAL A 902 -11.12 1.77 -28.88
N GLU A 903 -11.29 1.34 -30.12
CA GLU A 903 -11.10 2.17 -31.30
C GLU A 903 -12.46 2.64 -31.81
N ASN A 904 -12.59 3.96 -31.99
CA ASN A 904 -13.71 4.52 -32.73
C ASN A 904 -13.46 4.30 -34.23
N VAL A 905 -14.37 3.59 -34.90
CA VAL A 905 -14.21 3.21 -36.31
C VAL A 905 -14.19 4.42 -37.24
N ASP A 906 -14.89 5.50 -36.88
CA ASP A 906 -15.04 6.68 -37.73
C ASP A 906 -13.86 7.67 -37.59
N THR A 907 -13.27 7.77 -36.41
CA THR A 907 -12.19 8.75 -36.11
C THR A 907 -10.81 8.13 -35.96
N GLY A 908 -10.71 6.80 -35.81
CA GLY A 908 -9.45 6.10 -35.50
C GLY A 908 -8.88 6.41 -34.11
N THR A 909 -9.60 7.19 -33.29
CA THR A 909 -9.14 7.55 -31.94
C THR A 909 -9.22 6.35 -31.03
N GLN A 910 -8.11 6.06 -30.35
CA GLN A 910 -7.98 4.96 -29.42
C GLN A 910 -8.12 5.45 -27.98
N MET A 911 -8.98 4.80 -27.22
CA MET A 911 -9.21 5.07 -25.81
C MET A 911 -8.91 3.81 -25.02
N ASP A 912 -8.29 3.99 -23.86
CA ASP A 912 -8.07 2.93 -22.89
C ASP A 912 -9.07 3.07 -21.75
N PHE A 913 -9.60 1.94 -21.29
CA PHE A 913 -10.56 1.88 -20.19
C PHE A 913 -10.09 0.84 -19.18
N GLN A 914 -9.92 1.27 -17.94
CA GLN A 914 -9.45 0.37 -16.89
C GLN A 914 -10.54 -0.58 -16.38
N LYS A 915 -11.83 -0.18 -16.46
CA LYS A 915 -12.97 -1.03 -16.10
C LYS A 915 -14.21 -0.81 -16.96
N TRP A 916 -15.04 -1.86 -17.03
CA TRP A 916 -16.41 -1.76 -17.51
C TRP A 916 -17.22 -0.99 -16.46
N LYS A 917 -17.87 0.12 -16.86
CA LYS A 917 -18.71 0.95 -15.98
C LYS A 917 -20.16 0.49 -15.98
#